data_AF-A0A944WFD1-F1
#
_entry.id   AF-A0A944WFD1-F1
#
_cell.length_a   1.000
_cell.length_b   1.000
_cell.length_c   1.000
_cell.angle_alpha   90.00
_cell.angle_beta   90.00
_cell.angle_gamma   90.00
#
_symmetry.space_group_name_H-M   'P 1'
#
loop_
_entity.id
_entity.type
_entity.pdbx_description
1 polymer ?
#
loop_
_entity_poly.entity_id
_entity_poly.type
_entity_poly.pdbx_seq_one_letter_code
_entity_poly.pdbx_strand_id
1 'polypeptide(L)'
;NGNGKQDENENGLANITVSDCQRLLQTGRNGEFTFVLKFDDKPHHRFITLTRPNGYRLTGSFFVRIPYDENLSEYSISFGLQADPKSNRKEFWFISTSDSQFTAHHQMLPTAKDYAQITSAPGDPAFLVTAGDLTMNGSQFEWDMYDYIRRSSKIPVYEGFGGHDGNCLDPRCTVSFEQRIGPPYYSWNYGGVHFIQLVTETGYLQSPARIRQQEWITADLKSLAQGTPVIAVSHYPLDPAWFDQRKKEEINVIAQIGAHYHVVHTGSRQGVPVMNSAPARGNDWGAYSRTYRWTFVDAEQNVSSQLRVSGQYKRLKLLAPGTLTYSGRQPLVVLAYDSALLVKSVICTWTSPTGKTIREPLTQQGDWSWHGSFTPGENGKWQCALVATDVTGKAWERSQTITVDNIEIAKPAVDGDLPWVLGGSPARRLRSGPKLPLMPLWVRHTGSRHVLHNSPVTAGGRVYVSVGNPNAHAPGAGILCLDASTGNPLWKAPSPHGDIRGPVTVHEETVYTITAEGWVAAYDAQNGDAKWVTQINPDYKQGRPLAINNTPPVPTAAGLLVSDWTRIQYLLNYTTGEQIRKLDSNVGSYAAFATVRDDRMFTVARGVGASLKLSSGETIWKYMEDSRSTSAPLLHGDKLYFTSSGGICARTQENGELVWRTPFANAGYQNPIPIVWDDQLLVNGTNFRSLELATGKVLWQVNCGREADRFLRSRRQAIGGSSTPLIAGDHAFFGHDDTSIRAVDRQGQLQWEYRIGTPIKAAPTACGNLIFVHDFAGNLWCFAGSQ
;
A
#
# COMPACT_ATOMS: atom_id res chain seq x y z
N ASN A 1 30.48 -26.61 17.22
CA ASN A 1 29.50 -27.43 17.97
C ASN A 1 28.29 -26.61 18.44
N GLY A 2 28.23 -25.31 18.15
CA GLY A 2 27.08 -24.46 18.47
C GLY A 2 27.17 -23.72 19.81
N ASN A 3 28.24 -23.90 20.60
CA ASN A 3 28.39 -23.26 21.91
C ASN A 3 28.89 -21.79 21.84
N GLY A 4 29.28 -21.32 20.65
CA GLY A 4 29.80 -19.95 20.44
C GLY A 4 31.22 -19.71 20.96
N LYS A 5 31.96 -20.75 21.32
CA LYS A 5 33.36 -20.70 21.75
C LYS A 5 34.19 -21.60 20.83
N GLN A 6 35.39 -21.15 20.48
CA GLN A 6 36.31 -21.98 19.72
C GLN A 6 36.93 -23.03 20.65
N ASP A 7 36.57 -24.30 20.46
CA ASP A 7 37.18 -25.41 21.17
C ASP A 7 38.41 -25.94 20.39
N GLU A 8 39.33 -26.65 21.05
CA GLU A 8 40.63 -27.09 20.47
C GLU A 8 40.49 -27.89 19.16
N ASN A 9 39.35 -28.55 18.95
CA ASN A 9 39.07 -29.37 17.76
C ASN A 9 38.33 -28.60 16.65
N GLU A 10 38.08 -27.30 16.82
CA GLU A 10 37.36 -26.48 15.87
C GLU A 10 38.31 -25.62 15.02
N ASN A 11 38.33 -25.91 13.72
CA ASN A 11 39.14 -25.18 12.76
C ASN A 11 38.47 -23.84 12.41
N GLY A 12 39.26 -22.77 12.34
CA GLY A 12 38.81 -21.52 11.74
C GLY A 12 38.62 -21.65 10.22
N LEU A 13 37.81 -20.76 9.66
CA LEU A 13 37.46 -20.76 8.24
C LEU A 13 38.22 -19.66 7.51
N ALA A 14 38.83 -20.02 6.38
CA ALA A 14 39.54 -19.10 5.51
C ALA A 14 38.62 -18.37 4.54
N ASN A 15 39.07 -17.22 4.03
CA ASN A 15 38.38 -16.41 3.02
C ASN A 15 36.95 -16.01 3.44
N ILE A 16 36.77 -15.72 4.73
CA ILE A 16 35.55 -15.13 5.25
C ILE A 16 35.77 -13.63 5.39
N THR A 17 34.84 -12.84 4.85
CA THR A 17 34.90 -11.38 4.95
C THR A 17 34.64 -10.92 6.39
N VAL A 18 35.56 -10.13 6.93
CA VAL A 18 35.44 -9.41 8.20
C VAL A 18 35.63 -7.92 7.94
N SER A 19 34.90 -7.06 8.63
CA SER A 19 34.98 -5.61 8.46
C SER A 19 34.97 -4.84 9.78
N ASP A 20 35.73 -3.75 9.87
CA ASP A 20 35.66 -2.76 10.95
C ASP A 20 34.66 -1.61 10.69
N CYS A 21 33.67 -1.88 9.82
CA CYS A 21 32.69 -0.94 9.28
C CYS A 21 33.30 0.24 8.48
N GLN A 22 34.50 0.04 7.93
CA GLN A 22 35.17 0.97 7.01
C GLN A 22 36.01 0.21 5.98
N ARG A 23 36.84 -0.72 6.46
CA ARG A 23 37.74 -1.59 5.71
C ARG A 23 37.26 -3.02 5.78
N LEU A 24 37.70 -3.83 4.81
CA LEU A 24 37.44 -5.27 4.77
C LEU A 24 38.76 -6.03 4.78
N LEU A 25 38.75 -7.19 5.45
CA LEU A 25 39.79 -8.21 5.39
C LEU A 25 39.14 -9.57 5.09
N GLN A 26 39.91 -10.45 4.48
CA GLN A 26 39.57 -11.87 4.39
C GLN A 26 40.32 -12.61 5.49
N THR A 27 39.66 -13.56 6.16
CA THR A 27 40.34 -14.40 7.13
C THR A 27 41.43 -15.25 6.49
N GLY A 28 42.54 -15.42 7.20
CA GLY A 28 43.62 -16.31 6.80
C GLY A 28 43.26 -17.79 6.90
N ARG A 29 44.23 -18.67 6.66
CA ARG A 29 43.98 -20.12 6.50
C ARG A 29 43.31 -20.76 7.71
N ASN A 30 43.56 -20.24 8.90
CA ASN A 30 43.05 -20.75 10.17
C ASN A 30 41.97 -19.82 10.77
N GLY A 31 41.37 -18.93 9.98
CA GLY A 31 40.34 -18.00 10.43
C GLY A 31 40.84 -16.72 11.08
N GLU A 32 42.15 -16.46 11.05
CA GLU A 32 42.78 -15.31 11.71
C GLU A 32 42.56 -13.99 10.95
N PHE A 33 42.44 -12.88 11.70
CA PHE A 33 42.35 -11.51 11.18
C PHE A 33 42.76 -10.50 12.25
N THR A 34 43.21 -9.30 11.83
CA THR A 34 43.63 -8.22 12.75
C THR A 34 43.22 -6.86 12.20
N PHE A 35 42.55 -6.05 13.02
CA PHE A 35 42.26 -4.64 12.73
C PHE A 35 42.94 -3.71 13.74
N VAL A 36 43.38 -2.55 13.26
CA VAL A 36 43.80 -1.42 14.12
C VAL A 36 42.78 -0.32 13.99
N LEU A 37 41.99 -0.08 15.04
CA LEU A 37 40.89 0.88 15.02
C LEU A 37 41.36 2.29 15.41
N LYS A 38 40.75 3.30 14.80
CA LYS A 38 40.86 4.70 15.23
C LYS A 38 39.50 5.17 15.70
N PHE A 39 39.44 5.72 16.92
CA PHE A 39 38.24 6.36 17.43
C PHE A 39 38.22 7.82 17.01
N ASP A 40 37.03 8.34 16.71
CA ASP A 40 36.84 9.76 16.41
C ASP A 40 36.77 10.56 17.71
N ASP A 41 36.96 11.88 17.63
CA ASP A 41 36.88 12.81 18.78
C ASP A 41 35.50 12.85 19.46
N LYS A 42 34.48 12.19 18.90
CA LYS A 42 33.12 12.09 19.45
C LYS A 42 32.74 10.63 19.73
N PRO A 43 32.11 10.36 20.89
CA PRO A 43 31.88 9.00 21.35
C PRO A 43 30.84 8.25 20.49
N HIS A 44 31.28 7.21 19.79
CA HIS A 44 30.44 6.23 19.11
C HIS A 44 31.06 4.85 19.27
N HIS A 45 30.22 3.82 19.27
CA HIS A 45 30.74 2.46 19.27
C HIS A 45 31.44 2.14 17.95
N ARG A 46 32.57 1.45 18.02
CA ARG A 46 33.16 0.80 16.84
C ARG A 46 32.69 -0.66 16.81
N PHE A 47 32.68 -1.24 15.62
CA PHE A 47 32.22 -2.61 15.43
C PHE A 47 33.22 -3.37 14.59
N ILE A 48 33.42 -4.64 14.94
CA ILE A 48 33.96 -5.64 14.02
C ILE A 48 32.80 -6.55 13.61
N THR A 49 32.62 -6.76 12.33
CA THR A 49 31.50 -7.50 11.74
C THR A 49 32.01 -8.63 10.87
N LEU A 50 31.26 -9.72 10.79
CA LEU A 50 31.49 -10.83 9.89
C LEU A 50 30.35 -10.90 8.87
N THR A 51 30.67 -10.82 7.59
CA THR A 51 29.71 -11.10 6.53
C THR A 51 29.43 -12.60 6.55
N ARG A 52 28.21 -12.99 6.96
CA ARG A 52 27.81 -14.40 6.99
C ARG A 52 28.11 -15.06 5.63
N PRO A 53 28.90 -16.15 5.58
CA PRO A 53 29.18 -16.84 4.33
C PRO A 53 28.05 -17.82 3.97
N ASN A 54 27.92 -18.13 2.68
CA ASN A 54 27.03 -19.20 2.21
C ASN A 54 27.45 -20.55 2.83
N GLY A 55 26.47 -21.39 3.14
CA GLY A 55 26.69 -22.71 3.72
C GLY A 55 26.90 -22.70 5.24
N TYR A 56 26.85 -21.54 5.88
CA TYR A 56 26.99 -21.40 7.33
C TYR A 56 25.97 -20.43 7.92
N ARG A 57 25.67 -20.62 9.20
CA ARG A 57 24.94 -19.68 10.05
C ARG A 57 25.77 -19.35 11.27
N LEU A 58 25.56 -18.16 11.82
CA LEU A 58 26.18 -17.79 13.09
C LEU A 58 25.51 -18.51 14.26
N THR A 59 26.31 -18.87 15.26
CA THR A 59 25.83 -19.41 16.54
C THR A 59 25.59 -18.29 17.57
N GLY A 60 26.06 -17.08 17.29
CA GLY A 60 25.88 -15.87 18.09
C GLY A 60 25.69 -14.64 17.22
N SER A 61 26.14 -13.47 17.70
CA SER A 61 26.09 -12.21 16.96
C SER A 61 27.03 -12.21 15.75
N PHE A 62 26.65 -11.53 14.66
CA PHE A 62 27.51 -11.27 13.50
C PHE A 62 28.48 -10.11 13.72
N PHE A 63 28.40 -9.45 14.87
CA PHE A 63 29.28 -8.34 15.22
C PHE A 63 29.76 -8.45 16.66
N VAL A 64 30.91 -7.83 16.92
CA VAL A 64 31.40 -7.49 18.25
C VAL A 64 31.49 -5.96 18.36
N ARG A 65 31.01 -5.43 19.47
CA ARG A 65 31.06 -4.01 19.79
C ARG A 65 32.37 -3.73 20.53
N ILE A 66 33.09 -2.72 20.06
CA ILE A 66 34.25 -2.15 20.74
C ILE A 66 33.81 -0.82 21.37
N PRO A 67 33.63 -0.77 22.70
CA PRO A 67 33.25 0.44 23.42
C PRO A 67 34.34 1.49 23.34
N TYR A 68 33.94 2.76 23.31
CA TYR A 68 34.86 3.89 23.24
C TYR A 68 35.27 4.40 24.63
N ASP A 69 34.58 3.94 25.67
CA ASP A 69 34.65 4.39 27.06
C ASP A 69 35.36 3.40 27.99
N GLU A 70 35.90 2.30 27.45
CA GLU A 70 36.71 1.34 28.18
C GLU A 70 38.20 1.61 28.03
N ASN A 71 38.98 1.28 29.07
CA ASN A 71 40.45 1.42 29.08
C ASN A 71 41.17 0.25 28.36
N LEU A 72 40.46 -0.58 27.60
CA LEU A 72 41.03 -1.69 26.84
C LEU A 72 41.47 -1.23 25.45
N SER A 73 42.73 -1.46 25.11
CA SER A 73 43.31 -1.15 23.78
C SER A 73 43.41 -2.37 22.85
N GLU A 74 43.22 -3.58 23.38
CA GLU A 74 43.32 -4.84 22.65
C GLU A 74 42.11 -5.73 22.95
N TYR A 75 41.58 -6.37 21.91
CA TYR A 75 40.42 -7.25 21.99
C TYR A 75 40.70 -8.52 21.20
N SER A 76 40.42 -9.68 21.80
CA SER A 76 40.41 -10.96 21.10
C SER A 76 38.97 -11.41 20.90
N ILE A 77 38.62 -11.73 19.65
CA ILE A 77 37.25 -12.02 19.26
C ILE A 77 37.19 -13.24 18.35
N SER A 78 36.11 -14.01 18.46
CA SER A 78 35.84 -15.16 17.60
C SER A 78 34.38 -15.16 17.20
N PHE A 79 34.10 -15.53 15.96
CA PHE A 79 32.74 -15.67 15.43
C PHE A 79 32.40 -17.15 15.26
N GLY A 80 31.51 -17.67 16.10
CA GLY A 80 31.06 -19.05 16.01
C GLY A 80 30.18 -19.28 14.77
N LEU A 81 30.56 -20.25 13.94
CA LEU A 81 29.84 -20.65 12.74
C LEU A 81 29.43 -22.12 12.81
N GLN A 82 28.23 -22.41 12.30
CA GLN A 82 27.73 -23.77 12.14
C GLN A 82 27.30 -23.98 10.69
N ALA A 83 27.52 -25.17 10.14
CA ALA A 83 27.03 -25.53 8.82
C ALA A 83 25.52 -25.30 8.69
N ASP A 84 25.13 -24.66 7.60
CA ASP A 84 23.76 -24.38 7.20
C ASP A 84 23.61 -24.64 5.69
N PRO A 85 23.45 -25.91 5.29
CA PRO A 85 23.35 -26.29 3.87
C PRO A 85 22.18 -25.63 3.14
N LYS A 86 21.13 -25.18 3.85
CA LYS A 86 19.99 -24.49 3.23
C LYS A 86 20.41 -23.17 2.59
N SER A 87 21.40 -22.49 3.19
CA SER A 87 21.93 -21.23 2.67
C SER A 87 22.83 -21.36 1.44
N ASN A 88 23.09 -22.58 0.96
CA ASN A 88 23.71 -22.83 -0.34
C ASN A 88 22.69 -23.02 -1.48
N ARG A 89 21.39 -23.09 -1.16
CA ARG A 89 20.35 -23.23 -2.19
C ARG A 89 20.19 -21.89 -2.91
N LYS A 90 20.35 -21.91 -4.24
CA LYS A 90 20.17 -20.72 -5.08
C LYS A 90 18.73 -20.21 -5.02
N GLU A 91 17.76 -21.14 -5.02
CA GLU A 91 16.36 -20.81 -4.81
C GLU A 91 16.07 -20.71 -3.31
N PHE A 92 15.54 -19.57 -2.89
CA PHE A 92 15.07 -19.34 -1.53
C PHE A 92 14.09 -18.17 -1.50
N TRP A 93 13.46 -17.96 -0.35
CA TRP A 93 12.63 -16.79 -0.14
C TRP A 93 12.78 -16.28 1.29
N PHE A 94 12.48 -15.00 1.46
CA PHE A 94 12.59 -14.29 2.73
C PHE A 94 11.42 -13.32 2.90
N ILE A 95 11.27 -12.79 4.10
CA ILE A 95 10.20 -11.86 4.44
C ILE A 95 10.78 -10.45 4.56
N SER A 96 10.11 -9.43 4.01
CA SER A 96 10.47 -8.03 4.22
C SER A 96 9.33 -7.19 4.81
N THR A 97 9.67 -6.33 5.77
CA THR A 97 8.75 -5.45 6.51
C THR A 97 9.45 -4.17 6.96
N SER A 98 8.75 -3.07 7.20
CA SER A 98 9.37 -1.81 7.70
C SER A 98 8.35 -0.96 8.45
N ASP A 99 8.80 0.17 8.99
CA ASP A 99 7.96 1.26 9.52
C ASP A 99 7.00 0.74 10.62
N SER A 100 7.55 0.02 11.60
CA SER A 100 6.77 -0.45 12.75
C SER A 100 6.35 0.71 13.66
N GLN A 101 7.24 1.68 13.86
CA GLN A 101 7.09 2.97 14.56
C GLN A 101 6.02 2.99 15.67
N PHE A 102 6.09 2.05 16.60
CA PHE A 102 5.18 2.01 17.74
C PHE A 102 5.67 2.97 18.83
N THR A 103 4.74 3.48 19.64
CA THR A 103 5.00 4.37 20.78
C THR A 103 4.45 3.83 22.09
N ALA A 104 3.67 2.74 22.07
CA ALA A 104 2.94 2.28 23.26
C ALA A 104 2.69 0.76 23.28
N HIS A 105 2.51 0.20 24.49
CA HIS A 105 2.28 -1.23 24.71
C HIS A 105 1.14 -1.85 23.91
N HIS A 106 0.02 -1.12 23.75
CA HIS A 106 -1.14 -1.61 22.99
C HIS A 106 -0.87 -1.75 21.48
N GLN A 107 0.17 -1.08 20.97
CA GLN A 107 0.67 -1.24 19.60
C GLN A 107 1.73 -2.34 19.52
N MET A 108 2.60 -2.46 20.53
CA MET A 108 3.66 -3.47 20.59
C MET A 108 3.11 -4.90 20.54
N LEU A 109 2.16 -5.24 21.44
CA LEU A 109 1.72 -6.63 21.60
C LEU A 109 1.21 -7.24 20.30
N PRO A 110 0.36 -6.57 19.51
CA PRO A 110 -0.13 -7.21 18.32
C PRO A 110 0.85 -7.07 17.13
N THR A 111 1.87 -6.19 17.15
CA THR A 111 3.04 -6.28 16.25
C THR A 111 3.86 -7.53 16.53
N ALA A 112 4.12 -7.85 17.81
CA ALA A 112 4.79 -9.08 18.20
C ALA A 112 4.02 -10.32 17.72
N LYS A 113 2.68 -10.30 17.83
CA LYS A 113 1.82 -11.36 17.26
C LYS A 113 1.91 -11.45 15.74
N ASP A 114 2.12 -10.32 15.05
CA ASP A 114 2.33 -10.31 13.60
C ASP A 114 3.66 -10.95 13.24
N TYR A 115 4.75 -10.54 13.88
CA TYR A 115 6.07 -11.15 13.68
C TYR A 115 6.02 -12.65 13.92
N ALA A 116 5.42 -13.09 15.04
CA ALA A 116 5.26 -14.51 15.34
C ALA A 116 4.44 -15.26 14.28
N GLN A 117 3.35 -14.67 13.79
CA GLN A 117 2.50 -15.29 12.77
C GLN A 117 3.22 -15.35 11.42
N ILE A 118 3.67 -14.21 10.89
CA ILE A 118 4.18 -14.15 9.51
C ILE A 118 5.45 -14.98 9.32
N THR A 119 6.29 -15.06 10.36
CA THR A 119 7.52 -15.86 10.34
C THR A 119 7.28 -17.35 10.63
N SER A 120 6.05 -17.73 11.00
CA SER A 120 5.63 -19.13 11.06
C SER A 120 5.17 -19.71 9.71
N ALA A 121 5.26 -18.93 8.63
CA ALA A 121 4.88 -19.35 7.30
C ALA A 121 5.62 -20.65 6.88
N PRO A 122 4.91 -21.65 6.33
CA PRO A 122 5.52 -22.91 5.94
C PRO A 122 6.42 -22.71 4.71
N GLY A 123 7.32 -23.67 4.47
CA GLY A 123 8.28 -23.59 3.35
C GLY A 123 9.62 -22.95 3.73
N ASP A 124 9.95 -22.93 5.03
CA ASP A 124 11.25 -22.54 5.58
C ASP A 124 11.80 -21.19 5.04
N PRO A 125 11.14 -20.05 5.30
CA PRO A 125 11.68 -18.74 4.94
C PRO A 125 13.09 -18.56 5.53
N ALA A 126 14.01 -18.02 4.74
CA ALA A 126 15.41 -17.90 5.10
C ALA A 126 15.61 -16.98 6.32
N PHE A 127 14.98 -15.81 6.30
CA PHE A 127 15.05 -14.77 7.33
C PHE A 127 13.95 -13.73 7.14
N LEU A 128 13.80 -12.84 8.12
CA LEU A 128 13.06 -11.59 8.05
C LEU A 128 14.08 -10.44 7.88
N VAL A 129 13.83 -9.50 6.99
CA VAL A 129 14.62 -8.28 6.86
C VAL A 129 13.76 -7.05 7.07
N THR A 130 14.30 -6.02 7.70
CA THR A 130 13.62 -4.74 7.87
C THR A 130 14.39 -3.59 7.26
N ALA A 131 13.71 -2.63 6.65
CA ALA A 131 14.38 -1.46 6.08
C ALA A 131 14.49 -0.27 7.04
N GLY A 132 14.03 -0.39 8.29
CA GLY A 132 14.18 0.64 9.33
C GLY A 132 12.86 1.13 9.91
N ASP A 133 12.95 2.17 10.75
CA ASP A 133 11.84 2.77 11.48
C ASP A 133 11.11 1.74 12.36
N LEU A 134 11.92 1.04 13.15
CA LEU A 134 11.52 0.01 14.09
C LEU A 134 10.79 0.62 15.29
N THR A 135 11.29 1.75 15.76
CA THR A 135 10.75 2.57 16.85
C THR A 135 10.22 3.90 16.31
N MET A 136 9.57 4.72 17.16
CA MET A 136 9.11 6.05 16.75
C MET A 136 10.10 7.14 17.15
N ASN A 137 10.74 7.03 18.31
CA ASN A 137 11.64 8.05 18.84
C ASN A 137 12.99 7.46 19.30
N GLY A 138 13.24 6.16 19.08
CA GLY A 138 14.39 5.41 19.60
C GLY A 138 14.65 5.56 21.10
N SER A 139 13.60 5.76 21.89
CA SER A 139 13.72 5.77 23.35
C SER A 139 14.06 4.38 23.90
N GLN A 140 14.71 4.29 25.07
CA GLN A 140 15.04 3.00 25.69
C GLN A 140 13.79 2.13 25.92
N PHE A 141 12.66 2.75 26.29
CA PHE A 141 11.38 2.08 26.45
C PHE A 141 10.85 1.47 25.14
N GLU A 142 11.00 2.18 24.02
CA GLU A 142 10.64 1.65 22.70
C GLU A 142 11.57 0.51 22.28
N TRP A 143 12.86 0.59 22.61
CA TRP A 143 13.80 -0.50 22.35
C TRP A 143 13.52 -1.75 23.17
N ASP A 144 13.17 -1.64 24.44
CA ASP A 144 12.75 -2.79 25.27
C ASP A 144 11.50 -3.47 24.68
N MET A 145 10.56 -2.68 24.15
CA MET A 145 9.39 -3.18 23.42
C MET A 145 9.78 -3.82 22.07
N TYR A 146 10.74 -3.25 21.35
CA TYR A 146 11.22 -3.82 20.10
C TYR A 146 11.88 -5.19 20.34
N ASP A 147 12.69 -5.32 21.39
CA ASP A 147 13.32 -6.60 21.76
C ASP A 147 12.27 -7.71 21.94
N TYR A 148 11.12 -7.39 22.54
CA TYR A 148 10.01 -8.32 22.66
C TYR A 148 9.39 -8.69 21.30
N ILE A 149 9.18 -7.71 20.41
CA ILE A 149 8.67 -7.93 19.06
C ILE A 149 9.62 -8.83 18.27
N ARG A 150 10.91 -8.47 18.24
CA ARG A 150 11.98 -9.19 17.56
C ARG A 150 12.06 -10.64 18.03
N ARG A 151 12.07 -10.89 19.34
CA ARG A 151 12.11 -12.24 19.94
C ARG A 151 10.88 -13.09 19.62
N SER A 152 9.78 -12.48 19.19
CA SER A 152 8.58 -13.21 18.79
C SER A 152 8.72 -13.85 17.40
N SER A 153 9.66 -13.38 16.58
CA SER A 153 10.00 -13.99 15.28
C SER A 153 10.45 -15.45 15.43
N LYS A 154 10.07 -16.30 14.48
CA LYS A 154 10.49 -17.72 14.39
C LYS A 154 11.72 -17.93 13.53
N ILE A 155 12.20 -16.88 12.88
CA ILE A 155 13.39 -16.87 12.02
C ILE A 155 14.29 -15.68 12.38
N PRO A 156 15.58 -15.69 11.98
CA PRO A 156 16.47 -14.56 12.19
C PRO A 156 15.90 -13.27 11.57
N VAL A 157 16.19 -12.15 12.23
CA VAL A 157 15.82 -10.80 11.76
C VAL A 157 17.11 -10.05 11.43
N TYR A 158 17.14 -9.42 10.25
CA TYR A 158 18.17 -8.49 9.82
C TYR A 158 17.60 -7.07 9.84
N GLU A 159 17.97 -6.30 10.86
CA GLU A 159 17.37 -5.01 11.16
C GLU A 159 18.08 -3.83 10.48
N GLY A 160 17.33 -3.09 9.65
CA GLY A 160 17.60 -1.75 9.10
C GLY A 160 17.54 -0.61 10.11
N PHE A 161 18.33 0.43 9.90
CA PHE A 161 18.17 1.73 10.57
C PHE A 161 17.27 2.65 9.72
N GLY A 162 16.25 3.23 10.35
CA GLY A 162 15.53 4.41 9.86
C GLY A 162 15.65 5.57 10.85
N GLY A 163 15.36 6.79 10.41
CA GLY A 163 15.56 8.01 11.18
C GLY A 163 14.79 8.04 12.51
N HIS A 164 13.68 7.30 12.61
CA HIS A 164 12.94 7.15 13.86
C HIS A 164 13.62 6.23 14.88
N ASP A 165 14.66 5.49 14.49
CA ASP A 165 15.47 4.63 15.34
C ASP A 165 16.64 5.37 16.03
N GLY A 166 16.81 6.66 15.73
CA GLY A 166 17.78 7.53 16.39
C GLY A 166 17.44 7.85 17.85
N ASN A 167 18.36 8.50 18.57
CA ASN A 167 18.19 8.81 19.99
C ASN A 167 17.19 9.99 20.21
N CYS A 168 16.16 9.82 21.04
CA CYS A 168 15.21 10.89 21.38
C CYS A 168 15.84 12.14 22.04
N LEU A 169 17.01 11.99 22.67
CA LEU A 169 17.75 13.07 23.34
C LEU A 169 18.85 13.68 22.46
N ASP A 170 19.27 12.97 21.41
CA ASP A 170 20.17 13.47 20.36
C ASP A 170 19.64 13.00 18.99
N PRO A 171 18.72 13.77 18.40
CA PRO A 171 17.91 13.32 17.27
C PRO A 171 18.70 13.15 15.97
N ARG A 172 20.03 13.29 15.97
CA ARG A 172 20.89 13.12 14.79
C ARG A 172 22.06 12.16 15.05
N CYS A 173 21.81 11.10 15.81
CA CYS A 173 22.79 10.04 15.99
C CYS A 173 22.18 8.63 16.01
N THR A 174 22.96 7.66 15.55
CA THR A 174 22.66 6.22 15.50
C THR A 174 22.92 5.49 16.83
N VAL A 175 23.36 6.19 17.88
CA VAL A 175 23.89 5.58 19.11
C VAL A 175 22.91 4.62 19.79
N SER A 176 21.62 4.95 19.88
CA SER A 176 20.62 4.07 20.51
C SER A 176 20.42 2.78 19.71
N PHE A 177 20.38 2.88 18.38
CA PHE A 177 20.36 1.72 17.49
C PHE A 177 21.64 0.89 17.64
N GLU A 178 22.80 1.54 17.66
CA GLU A 178 24.11 0.90 17.86
C GLU A 178 24.19 0.13 19.18
N GLN A 179 23.62 0.69 20.24
CA GLN A 179 23.57 0.11 21.59
C GLN A 179 22.63 -1.10 21.69
N ARG A 180 21.50 -1.10 20.98
CA ARG A 180 20.45 -2.12 21.11
C ARG A 180 20.49 -3.18 20.01
N ILE A 181 20.74 -2.77 18.77
CA ILE A 181 20.71 -3.63 17.59
C ILE A 181 22.12 -4.01 17.14
N GLY A 182 23.00 -3.04 16.90
CA GLY A 182 24.35 -3.28 16.39
C GLY A 182 24.77 -2.28 15.30
N PRO A 183 25.71 -2.66 14.41
CA PRO A 183 26.21 -1.74 13.39
C PRO A 183 25.05 -1.25 12.49
N PRO A 184 24.99 0.06 12.16
CA PRO A 184 23.86 0.62 11.42
C PRO A 184 23.89 0.25 9.92
N TYR A 185 25.03 -0.23 9.42
CA TYR A 185 25.21 -0.77 8.08
C TYR A 185 26.13 -2.01 8.13
N TYR A 186 25.83 -3.03 7.32
CA TYR A 186 26.54 -4.31 7.29
C TYR A 186 26.11 -5.16 6.07
N SER A 187 26.76 -6.31 5.84
CA SER A 187 26.45 -7.23 4.75
C SER A 187 26.34 -8.69 5.20
N TRP A 188 25.64 -9.52 4.41
CA TRP A 188 25.57 -10.98 4.59
C TRP A 188 25.33 -11.71 3.27
N ASN A 189 25.68 -12.99 3.20
CA ASN A 189 25.39 -13.83 2.03
C ASN A 189 24.31 -14.88 2.35
N TYR A 190 23.41 -15.16 1.40
CA TYR A 190 22.49 -16.29 1.43
C TYR A 190 22.17 -16.73 -0.01
N GLY A 191 22.24 -18.03 -0.31
CA GLY A 191 21.85 -18.58 -1.60
C GLY A 191 22.70 -18.09 -2.77
N GLY A 192 23.95 -17.68 -2.51
CA GLY A 192 24.81 -17.04 -3.50
C GLY A 192 24.47 -15.57 -3.78
N VAL A 193 23.52 -14.98 -3.03
CA VAL A 193 23.19 -13.56 -3.08
C VAL A 193 23.87 -12.81 -1.96
N HIS A 194 24.45 -11.66 -2.30
CA HIS A 194 25.04 -10.73 -1.38
C HIS A 194 24.02 -9.66 -0.99
N PHE A 195 23.79 -9.50 0.30
CA PHE A 195 22.87 -8.50 0.85
C PHE A 195 23.67 -7.40 1.52
N ILE A 196 23.32 -6.15 1.22
CA ILE A 196 23.87 -4.98 1.89
C ILE A 196 22.76 -4.19 2.56
N GLN A 197 23.03 -3.70 3.76
CA GLN A 197 22.12 -2.82 4.46
C GLN A 197 22.77 -1.48 4.75
N LEU A 198 22.10 -0.40 4.38
CA LEU A 198 22.66 0.96 4.34
C LEU A 198 21.83 1.95 5.16
N VAL A 199 22.50 2.94 5.73
CA VAL A 199 21.88 4.16 6.26
C VAL A 199 21.80 5.19 5.15
N THR A 200 20.61 5.38 4.59
CA THR A 200 20.32 6.40 3.58
C THR A 200 20.02 7.77 4.20
N GLU A 201 19.50 7.80 5.42
CA GLU A 201 19.31 9.04 6.18
C GLU A 201 20.62 9.50 6.81
N THR A 202 21.57 9.84 5.95
CA THR A 202 22.93 10.20 6.38
C THR A 202 22.93 11.39 7.35
N GLY A 203 21.86 12.19 7.40
CA GLY A 203 21.59 13.18 8.45
C GLY A 203 21.87 12.71 9.88
N TYR A 204 21.66 11.42 10.16
CA TYR A 204 21.86 10.76 11.45
C TYR A 204 23.27 10.17 11.65
N LEU A 205 24.10 10.20 10.60
CA LEU A 205 25.50 9.88 10.65
C LEU A 205 26.32 11.18 10.75
N GLN A 206 27.25 11.22 11.70
CA GLN A 206 28.28 12.26 11.76
C GLN A 206 29.20 12.16 10.54
N SER A 207 29.88 13.26 10.17
CA SER A 207 30.72 13.31 8.96
C SER A 207 31.74 12.17 8.85
N PRO A 208 32.49 11.78 9.91
CA PRO A 208 33.39 10.63 9.84
C PRO A 208 32.66 9.30 9.55
N ALA A 209 31.50 9.08 10.17
CA ALA A 209 30.70 7.87 9.95
C ALA A 209 30.12 7.80 8.52
N ARG A 210 29.75 8.95 7.92
CA ARG A 210 29.34 9.01 6.51
C ARG A 210 30.46 8.58 5.57
N ILE A 211 31.67 9.08 5.81
CA ILE A 211 32.86 8.72 5.02
C ILE A 211 33.14 7.23 5.18
N ARG A 212 33.12 6.70 6.42
CA ARG A 212 33.32 5.27 6.68
C ARG A 212 32.31 4.39 5.96
N GLN A 213 31.02 4.72 6.00
CA GLN A 213 30.00 3.97 5.27
C GLN A 213 30.30 4.00 3.76
N GLN A 214 30.66 5.15 3.18
CA GLN A 214 30.96 5.25 1.76
C GLN A 214 32.18 4.43 1.34
N GLU A 215 33.25 4.46 2.15
CA GLU A 215 34.44 3.63 1.96
C GLU A 215 34.12 2.14 2.09
N TRP A 216 33.33 1.77 3.11
CA TRP A 216 32.88 0.41 3.34
C TRP A 216 32.06 -0.13 2.17
N ILE A 217 31.02 0.59 1.70
CA ILE A 217 30.20 0.17 0.54
C ILE A 217 31.09 -0.08 -0.67
N THR A 218 32.06 0.80 -0.90
CA THR A 218 32.97 0.70 -2.04
C THR A 218 33.87 -0.53 -1.92
N ALA A 219 34.42 -0.79 -0.74
CA ALA A 219 35.29 -1.94 -0.49
C ALA A 219 34.53 -3.27 -0.49
N ASP A 220 33.33 -3.31 0.10
CA ASP A 220 32.43 -4.46 0.18
C ASP A 220 32.00 -4.92 -1.22
N LEU A 221 31.46 -4.02 -2.03
CA LEU A 221 31.03 -4.36 -3.40
C LEU A 221 32.20 -4.74 -4.32
N LYS A 222 33.36 -4.09 -4.20
CA LYS A 222 34.57 -4.46 -4.97
C LYS A 222 35.16 -5.81 -4.57
N SER A 223 34.86 -6.29 -3.36
CA SER A 223 35.35 -7.59 -2.90
C SER A 223 34.60 -8.77 -3.50
N LEU A 224 33.45 -8.53 -4.12
CA LEU A 224 32.59 -9.56 -4.69
C LEU A 224 33.18 -10.12 -5.99
N ALA A 225 32.97 -11.41 -6.21
CA ALA A 225 33.24 -12.01 -7.51
C ALA A 225 32.32 -11.40 -8.58
N GLN A 226 32.83 -11.23 -9.80
CA GLN A 226 32.05 -10.67 -10.91
C GLN A 226 30.74 -11.45 -11.12
N GLY A 227 29.64 -10.72 -11.32
CA GLY A 227 28.31 -11.30 -11.50
C GLY A 227 27.59 -11.73 -10.23
N THR A 228 28.22 -11.63 -9.04
CA THR A 228 27.54 -11.90 -7.76
C THR A 228 26.30 -11.01 -7.64
N PRO A 229 25.09 -11.58 -7.51
CA PRO A 229 23.89 -10.78 -7.39
C PRO A 229 23.85 -10.06 -6.04
N VAL A 230 23.39 -8.81 -6.06
CA VAL A 230 23.30 -7.93 -4.89
C VAL A 230 21.85 -7.50 -4.65
N ILE A 231 21.40 -7.64 -3.41
CA ILE A 231 20.15 -7.04 -2.93
C ILE A 231 20.49 -5.95 -1.91
N ALA A 232 20.08 -4.71 -2.21
CA ALA A 232 20.25 -3.59 -1.30
C ALA A 232 19.03 -3.41 -0.39
N VAL A 233 19.27 -3.12 0.88
CA VAL A 233 18.24 -2.82 1.88
C VAL A 233 18.54 -1.44 2.48
N SER A 234 17.56 -0.55 2.43
CA SER A 234 17.72 0.80 2.98
C SER A 234 16.39 1.44 3.33
N HIS A 235 16.38 2.36 4.27
CA HIS A 235 15.13 3.02 4.67
C HIS A 235 14.50 3.83 3.54
N TYR A 236 15.26 4.73 2.92
CA TYR A 236 14.82 5.40 1.71
C TYR A 236 15.15 4.55 0.48
N PRO A 237 14.27 4.53 -0.55
CA PRO A 237 14.63 4.10 -1.88
C PRO A 237 15.89 4.82 -2.38
N LEU A 238 16.77 4.10 -3.08
CA LEU A 238 18.06 4.66 -3.52
C LEU A 238 17.85 5.54 -4.76
N ASP A 239 18.70 6.55 -4.89
CA ASP A 239 18.65 7.47 -6.03
C ASP A 239 19.03 6.77 -7.34
N PRO A 240 18.50 7.22 -8.50
CA PRO A 240 18.85 6.65 -9.81
C PRO A 240 20.37 6.59 -10.04
N ALA A 241 21.08 7.65 -9.64
CA ALA A 241 22.53 7.77 -9.80
C ALA A 241 23.30 6.64 -9.07
N TRP A 242 22.75 6.10 -7.99
CA TRP A 242 23.37 4.97 -7.29
C TRP A 242 23.34 3.71 -8.17
N PHE A 243 22.20 3.41 -8.80
CA PHE A 243 22.06 2.29 -9.73
C PHE A 243 22.93 2.48 -10.98
N ASP A 244 22.98 3.70 -11.52
CA ASP A 244 23.85 4.03 -12.66
C ASP A 244 25.31 3.80 -12.34
N GLN A 245 25.75 4.19 -11.15
CA GLN A 245 27.09 3.94 -10.69
C GLN A 245 27.35 2.44 -10.54
N ARG A 246 26.45 1.69 -9.90
CA ARG A 246 26.63 0.24 -9.72
C ARG A 246 26.74 -0.50 -11.05
N LYS A 247 25.93 -0.11 -12.03
CA LYS A 247 26.01 -0.67 -13.38
C LYS A 247 27.35 -0.38 -14.07
N LYS A 248 27.87 0.85 -13.95
CA LYS A 248 29.20 1.21 -14.47
C LYS A 248 30.33 0.45 -13.78
N GLU A 249 30.14 0.09 -12.51
CA GLU A 249 31.04 -0.73 -11.72
C GLU A 249 30.86 -2.24 -11.97
N GLU A 250 29.99 -2.63 -12.93
CA GLU A 250 29.64 -4.02 -13.24
C GLU A 250 29.07 -4.83 -12.04
N ILE A 251 28.45 -4.13 -11.10
CA ILE A 251 27.77 -4.73 -9.95
C ILE A 251 26.36 -5.17 -10.36
N ASN A 252 26.07 -6.46 -10.19
CA ASN A 252 24.79 -7.08 -10.53
C ASN A 252 23.74 -6.84 -9.44
N VAL A 253 23.15 -5.63 -9.37
CA VAL A 253 22.05 -5.35 -8.44
C VAL A 253 20.75 -5.95 -8.98
N ILE A 254 20.17 -6.90 -8.26
CA ILE A 254 18.96 -7.63 -8.70
C ILE A 254 17.67 -7.17 -8.01
N ALA A 255 17.77 -6.48 -6.87
CA ALA A 255 16.63 -5.83 -6.22
C ALA A 255 17.05 -4.78 -5.17
N GLN A 256 16.11 -3.92 -4.81
CA GLN A 256 16.16 -3.11 -3.60
C GLN A 256 14.92 -3.35 -2.72
N ILE A 257 15.12 -3.49 -1.41
CA ILE A 257 14.07 -3.39 -0.38
C ILE A 257 14.12 -2.00 0.26
N GLY A 258 13.01 -1.28 0.21
CA GLY A 258 12.89 0.10 0.72
C GLY A 258 11.70 0.32 1.66
N ALA A 259 11.60 1.52 2.23
CA ALA A 259 10.53 1.96 3.14
C ALA A 259 10.30 3.49 3.05
N HIS A 260 10.03 4.14 4.20
CA HIS A 260 9.90 5.59 4.43
C HIS A 260 8.65 6.26 3.85
N TYR A 261 8.30 5.99 2.59
CA TYR A 261 7.19 6.68 1.93
C TYR A 261 5.80 6.22 2.39
N HIS A 262 5.71 5.20 3.25
CA HIS A 262 4.45 4.60 3.73
C HIS A 262 3.55 4.10 2.58
N VAL A 263 4.16 3.61 1.51
CA VAL A 263 3.47 3.14 0.30
C VAL A 263 3.68 1.65 0.06
N VAL A 264 2.64 1.00 -0.45
CA VAL A 264 2.71 -0.38 -0.96
C VAL A 264 2.97 -0.36 -2.45
N HIS A 265 4.23 -0.47 -2.85
CA HIS A 265 4.59 -0.32 -4.25
C HIS A 265 5.81 -1.14 -4.63
N THR A 266 5.84 -1.56 -5.88
CA THR A 266 7.04 -2.06 -6.53
C THR A 266 7.20 -1.29 -7.82
N GLY A 267 8.23 -0.46 -7.87
CA GLY A 267 8.64 0.23 -9.09
C GLY A 267 9.90 -0.43 -9.64
N SER A 268 10.50 0.17 -10.66
CA SER A 268 11.77 -0.30 -11.18
C SER A 268 12.75 0.83 -11.48
N ARG A 269 14.04 0.51 -11.37
CA ARG A 269 15.16 1.36 -11.80
C ARG A 269 15.97 0.55 -12.80
N GLN A 270 15.88 0.89 -14.08
CA GLN A 270 16.50 0.11 -15.17
C GLN A 270 16.17 -1.39 -15.13
N GLY A 271 14.92 -1.75 -14.79
CA GLY A 271 14.49 -3.14 -14.67
C GLY A 271 14.77 -3.81 -13.32
N VAL A 272 15.55 -3.17 -12.43
CA VAL A 272 15.76 -3.64 -11.06
C VAL A 272 14.52 -3.30 -10.21
N PRO A 273 13.82 -4.28 -9.61
CA PRO A 273 12.66 -4.01 -8.77
C PRO A 273 13.07 -3.31 -7.48
N VAL A 274 12.39 -2.20 -7.17
CA VAL A 274 12.48 -1.52 -5.87
C VAL A 274 11.16 -1.76 -5.14
N MET A 275 11.23 -2.51 -4.05
CA MET A 275 10.06 -3.01 -3.32
C MET A 275 9.90 -2.30 -1.98
N ASN A 276 8.83 -1.54 -1.85
CA ASN A 276 8.41 -0.95 -0.59
C ASN A 276 7.23 -1.74 -0.02
N SER A 277 7.31 -1.97 1.29
CA SER A 277 6.19 -2.41 2.11
C SER A 277 5.75 -1.23 2.97
N ALA A 278 4.45 -0.95 3.03
CA ALA A 278 3.91 0.08 3.91
C ALA A 278 3.84 -0.44 5.36
N PRO A 279 3.77 0.47 6.35
CA PRO A 279 4.08 0.21 7.75
C PRO A 279 3.33 -0.97 8.34
N ALA A 280 4.05 -1.71 9.18
CA ALA A 280 3.46 -2.74 10.00
C ALA A 280 2.43 -2.12 10.95
N ARG A 281 2.73 -1.01 11.66
CA ARG A 281 1.83 -0.36 12.64
C ARG A 281 2.05 1.12 12.97
N GLY A 282 2.96 1.79 12.28
CA GLY A 282 3.53 3.06 12.73
C GLY A 282 2.56 4.16 13.17
N ASN A 283 3.01 4.96 14.12
CA ASN A 283 2.43 6.23 14.53
C ASN A 283 2.95 7.38 13.63
N ASP A 284 3.35 7.12 12.39
CA ASP A 284 3.66 8.13 11.39
C ASP A 284 2.55 8.19 10.32
N TRP A 285 2.59 9.21 9.47
CA TRP A 285 1.53 9.52 8.52
C TRP A 285 1.60 8.62 7.28
N GLY A 286 0.58 7.78 7.06
CA GLY A 286 0.49 6.93 5.85
C GLY A 286 0.21 5.45 6.11
N ALA A 287 -0.06 5.04 7.35
CA ALA A 287 -0.22 3.63 7.69
C ALA A 287 -1.54 2.98 7.24
N TYR A 288 -1.60 2.57 5.97
CA TYR A 288 -2.84 2.03 5.37
C TYR A 288 -3.06 0.52 5.46
N SER A 289 -1.98 -0.25 5.53
CA SER A 289 -2.05 -1.59 4.93
C SER A 289 -1.60 -2.73 5.82
N ARG A 290 -0.81 -2.46 6.88
CA ARG A 290 -0.29 -3.50 7.80
C ARG A 290 0.35 -4.66 7.00
N THR A 291 1.11 -4.31 5.96
CA THR A 291 1.59 -5.23 4.92
C THR A 291 3.02 -5.66 5.14
N TYR A 292 3.35 -6.81 4.60
CA TYR A 292 4.71 -7.31 4.45
C TYR A 292 4.83 -8.06 3.12
N ARG A 293 6.03 -8.47 2.74
CA ARG A 293 6.26 -9.18 1.47
C ARG A 293 6.96 -10.49 1.71
N TRP A 294 6.55 -11.50 0.95
CA TRP A 294 7.40 -12.63 0.63
C TRP A 294 8.19 -12.27 -0.61
N THR A 295 9.51 -12.37 -0.54
CA THR A 295 10.41 -12.10 -1.66
C THR A 295 11.09 -13.40 -2.04
N PHE A 296 10.93 -13.82 -3.28
CA PHE A 296 11.48 -15.05 -3.82
C PHE A 296 12.66 -14.72 -4.73
N VAL A 297 13.72 -15.50 -4.59
CA VAL A 297 14.86 -15.52 -5.50
C VAL A 297 14.87 -16.90 -6.13
N ASP A 298 14.74 -16.98 -7.46
CA ASP A 298 14.75 -18.26 -8.19
C ASP A 298 16.19 -18.74 -8.48
N ALA A 299 16.32 -19.90 -9.14
CA ALA A 299 17.62 -20.49 -9.44
C ALA A 299 18.46 -19.64 -10.42
N GLU A 300 17.79 -18.86 -11.27
CA GLU A 300 18.32 -17.89 -12.21
C GLU A 300 18.59 -16.52 -11.56
N GLN A 301 18.31 -16.37 -10.27
CA GLN A 301 18.49 -15.16 -9.46
C GLN A 301 17.56 -14.00 -9.85
N ASN A 302 16.44 -14.28 -10.50
CA ASN A 302 15.37 -13.30 -10.65
C ASN A 302 14.62 -13.14 -9.33
N VAL A 303 14.16 -11.92 -9.08
CA VAL A 303 13.42 -11.57 -7.87
C VAL A 303 11.95 -11.43 -8.20
N SER A 304 11.09 -12.15 -7.49
CA SER A 304 9.64 -11.90 -7.50
C SER A 304 9.13 -11.67 -6.09
N SER A 305 7.93 -11.12 -5.95
CA SER A 305 7.36 -10.94 -4.62
C SER A 305 5.86 -11.19 -4.53
N GLN A 306 5.40 -11.48 -3.32
CA GLN A 306 4.01 -11.57 -2.96
C GLN A 306 3.74 -10.70 -1.74
N LEU A 307 2.97 -9.63 -1.94
CA LEU A 307 2.44 -8.81 -0.88
C LEU A 307 1.41 -9.59 -0.04
N ARG A 308 1.50 -9.41 1.27
CA ARG A 308 0.62 -10.04 2.25
C ARG A 308 0.16 -9.01 3.29
N VAL A 309 -0.99 -9.25 3.91
CA VAL A 309 -1.57 -8.41 4.95
C VAL A 309 -1.52 -9.16 6.27
N SER A 310 -0.95 -8.55 7.29
CA SER A 310 -0.72 -9.18 8.59
C SER A 310 -1.98 -9.20 9.47
N GLY A 311 -1.94 -10.06 10.50
CA GLY A 311 -2.99 -10.19 11.50
C GLY A 311 -4.32 -10.76 11.03
N GLN A 312 -4.32 -11.46 9.90
CA GLN A 312 -5.47 -12.20 9.43
C GLN A 312 -5.29 -13.66 9.86
N TYR A 313 -6.22 -14.19 10.65
CA TYR A 313 -6.14 -15.56 11.16
C TYR A 313 -7.30 -16.37 10.58
N LYS A 314 -6.98 -17.30 9.68
CA LYS A 314 -7.92 -18.27 9.10
C LYS A 314 -9.30 -17.68 8.76
N ARG A 315 -9.32 -16.52 8.09
CA ARG A 315 -10.57 -15.84 7.75
C ARG A 315 -11.27 -16.65 6.69
N LEU A 316 -12.40 -17.25 7.05
CA LEU A 316 -13.28 -17.96 6.13
C LEU A 316 -14.69 -17.36 6.26
N LYS A 317 -15.29 -16.85 5.18
CA LYS A 317 -16.64 -16.24 5.23
C LYS A 317 -17.33 -16.26 3.87
N LEU A 318 -18.60 -16.68 3.84
CA LEU A 318 -19.49 -16.43 2.71
C LEU A 318 -19.79 -14.93 2.63
N LEU A 319 -19.57 -14.34 1.45
CA LEU A 319 -19.78 -12.91 1.18
C LEU A 319 -20.95 -12.68 0.22
N ALA A 320 -21.11 -13.53 -0.80
CA ALA A 320 -22.25 -13.58 -1.69
C ALA A 320 -22.64 -15.04 -1.91
N PRO A 321 -23.94 -15.40 -1.95
CA PRO A 321 -25.08 -14.54 -1.67
C PRO A 321 -25.08 -13.95 -0.25
N GLY A 322 -25.86 -12.87 -0.06
CA GLY A 322 -26.06 -12.24 1.24
C GLY A 322 -26.95 -13.08 2.17
N THR A 323 -27.23 -12.57 3.37
CA THR A 323 -28.09 -13.25 4.36
C THR A 323 -29.55 -13.37 3.91
N LEU A 324 -30.03 -12.40 3.12
CA LEU A 324 -31.30 -12.44 2.39
C LEU A 324 -30.96 -12.35 0.90
N THR A 325 -31.54 -13.21 0.08
CA THR A 325 -31.27 -13.23 -1.35
C THR A 325 -32.45 -13.70 -2.20
N TYR A 326 -32.30 -13.60 -3.52
CA TYR A 326 -33.30 -13.92 -4.52
C TYR A 326 -33.23 -15.36 -5.04
N SER A 327 -34.35 -15.83 -5.58
CA SER A 327 -34.43 -17.05 -6.39
C SER A 327 -33.73 -16.85 -7.74
N GLY A 328 -32.89 -17.81 -8.15
CA GLY A 328 -32.18 -17.76 -9.43
C GLY A 328 -30.66 -17.70 -9.30
N ARG A 329 -29.99 -17.72 -10.45
CA ARG A 329 -28.52 -17.79 -10.52
C ARG A 329 -27.91 -16.47 -10.03
N GLN A 330 -26.98 -16.58 -9.09
CA GLN A 330 -26.34 -15.45 -8.42
C GLN A 330 -24.87 -15.74 -8.13
N PRO A 331 -24.04 -14.70 -7.93
CA PRO A 331 -22.62 -14.89 -7.62
C PRO A 331 -22.44 -15.57 -6.26
N LEU A 332 -21.54 -16.56 -6.22
CA LEU A 332 -21.04 -17.15 -4.98
C LEU A 332 -19.61 -16.65 -4.75
N VAL A 333 -19.40 -15.88 -3.68
CA VAL A 333 -18.09 -15.33 -3.32
C VAL A 333 -17.79 -15.67 -1.87
N VAL A 334 -16.66 -16.32 -1.64
CA VAL A 334 -16.15 -16.69 -0.32
C VAL A 334 -14.80 -16.03 -0.09
N LEU A 335 -14.65 -15.35 1.05
CA LEU A 335 -13.38 -14.86 1.55
C LEU A 335 -12.66 -16.01 2.28
N ALA A 336 -11.46 -16.39 1.83
CA ALA A 336 -10.58 -17.33 2.51
C ALA A 336 -9.13 -16.81 2.53
N TYR A 337 -8.63 -16.36 3.70
CA TYR A 337 -7.31 -15.74 3.83
C TYR A 337 -6.70 -15.92 5.23
N ASP A 338 -5.41 -16.18 5.30
CA ASP A 338 -4.57 -16.09 6.50
C ASP A 338 -3.30 -15.31 6.15
N SER A 339 -2.63 -14.67 7.10
CA SER A 339 -1.38 -13.98 6.82
C SER A 339 -0.27 -14.96 6.43
N ALA A 340 -0.01 -15.99 7.23
CA ALA A 340 1.10 -16.91 7.03
C ALA A 340 0.77 -18.07 6.08
N LEU A 341 -0.49 -18.49 6.01
CA LEU A 341 -0.90 -19.67 5.26
C LEU A 341 -1.59 -19.29 3.94
N LEU A 342 -1.18 -19.95 2.85
CA LEU A 342 -1.93 -19.93 1.61
C LEU A 342 -3.07 -20.97 1.69
N VAL A 343 -4.21 -20.65 1.09
CA VAL A 343 -5.36 -21.56 0.95
C VAL A 343 -5.24 -22.28 -0.39
N LYS A 344 -5.30 -23.61 -0.39
CA LYS A 344 -5.19 -24.47 -1.57
C LYS A 344 -6.53 -24.72 -2.26
N SER A 345 -7.60 -24.83 -1.48
CA SER A 345 -8.94 -25.09 -2.01
C SER A 345 -10.02 -24.62 -1.05
N VAL A 346 -11.14 -24.18 -1.61
CA VAL A 346 -12.37 -23.90 -0.85
C VAL A 346 -13.53 -24.68 -1.46
N ILE A 347 -14.31 -25.33 -0.61
CA ILE A 347 -15.50 -26.08 -1.00
C ILE A 347 -16.68 -25.52 -0.22
N CYS A 348 -17.75 -25.23 -0.95
CA CYS A 348 -19.04 -24.84 -0.41
C CYS A 348 -19.99 -26.03 -0.47
N THR A 349 -20.66 -26.35 0.63
CA THR A 349 -21.75 -27.34 0.66
C THR A 349 -23.02 -26.65 1.12
N TRP A 350 -23.99 -26.57 0.23
CA TRP A 350 -25.33 -26.05 0.49
C TRP A 350 -26.24 -27.18 0.96
N THR A 351 -27.07 -26.92 1.96
CA THR A 351 -28.18 -27.78 2.36
C THR A 351 -29.47 -26.98 2.25
N SER A 352 -30.41 -27.48 1.46
CA SER A 352 -31.69 -26.85 1.21
C SER A 352 -32.66 -27.01 2.38
N PRO A 353 -33.77 -26.25 2.42
CA PRO A 353 -34.85 -26.43 3.40
C PRO A 353 -35.37 -27.88 3.49
N THR A 354 -35.42 -28.58 2.36
CA THR A 354 -35.85 -30.00 2.28
C THR A 354 -34.74 -31.00 2.60
N GLY A 355 -33.54 -30.52 2.95
CA GLY A 355 -32.39 -31.36 3.32
C GLY A 355 -31.52 -31.81 2.14
N LYS A 356 -31.81 -31.37 0.91
CA LYS A 356 -30.98 -31.69 -0.27
C LYS A 356 -29.64 -30.98 -0.18
N THR A 357 -28.55 -31.70 -0.42
CA THR A 357 -27.20 -31.14 -0.41
C THR A 357 -26.64 -30.90 -1.80
N ILE A 358 -25.91 -29.80 -1.97
CA ILE A 358 -25.19 -29.44 -3.20
C ILE A 358 -23.77 -29.06 -2.81
N ARG A 359 -22.77 -29.70 -3.41
CA ARG A 359 -21.35 -29.46 -3.11
C ARG A 359 -20.65 -28.83 -4.30
N GLU A 360 -20.03 -27.68 -4.09
CA GLU A 360 -19.44 -26.84 -5.12
C GLU A 360 -17.98 -26.49 -4.75
N PRO A 361 -16.98 -26.98 -5.50
CA PRO A 361 -15.62 -26.45 -5.38
C PRO A 361 -15.57 -25.03 -5.96
N LEU A 362 -14.84 -24.14 -5.30
CA LEU A 362 -14.71 -22.75 -5.74
C LEU A 362 -13.36 -22.51 -6.44
N THR A 363 -13.32 -21.51 -7.30
CA THR A 363 -12.11 -21.09 -8.00
C THR A 363 -11.51 -19.87 -7.32
N GLN A 364 -10.22 -19.94 -6.97
CA GLN A 364 -9.52 -18.79 -6.41
C GLN A 364 -9.43 -17.65 -7.45
N GLN A 365 -9.78 -16.44 -7.03
CA GLN A 365 -9.51 -15.22 -7.79
C GLN A 365 -8.89 -14.19 -6.84
N GLY A 366 -7.65 -13.81 -7.13
CA GLY A 366 -6.85 -12.97 -6.22
C GLY A 366 -6.34 -13.71 -4.99
N ASP A 367 -5.88 -12.96 -4.00
CA ASP A 367 -5.32 -13.55 -2.77
C ASP A 367 -6.40 -13.96 -1.77
N TRP A 368 -7.57 -13.31 -1.79
CA TRP A 368 -8.56 -13.37 -0.71
C TRP A 368 -9.82 -14.14 -1.07
N SER A 369 -10.22 -14.12 -2.34
CA SER A 369 -11.58 -14.49 -2.76
C SER A 369 -11.60 -15.78 -3.58
N TRP A 370 -12.68 -16.53 -3.40
CA TRP A 370 -13.00 -17.77 -4.08
C TRP A 370 -14.40 -17.65 -4.65
N HIS A 371 -14.54 -17.96 -5.93
CA HIS A 371 -15.71 -17.64 -6.74
C HIS A 371 -16.38 -18.90 -7.26
N GLY A 372 -17.70 -18.82 -7.41
CA GLY A 372 -18.58 -19.81 -8.01
C GLY A 372 -19.92 -19.18 -8.36
N SER A 373 -20.95 -20.00 -8.48
CA SER A 373 -22.34 -19.51 -8.62
C SER A 373 -23.27 -20.36 -7.80
N PHE A 374 -24.26 -19.72 -7.18
CA PHE A 374 -25.33 -20.41 -6.45
C PHE A 374 -26.63 -20.26 -7.26
N THR A 375 -27.41 -21.33 -7.37
CA THR A 375 -28.76 -21.30 -7.97
C THR A 375 -29.70 -22.10 -7.07
N PRO A 376 -30.41 -21.44 -6.14
CA PRO A 376 -31.32 -22.13 -5.24
C PRO A 376 -32.48 -22.75 -6.04
N GLY A 377 -32.80 -24.00 -5.74
CA GLY A 377 -33.94 -24.69 -6.34
C GLY A 377 -35.27 -24.44 -5.64
N GLU A 378 -35.25 -23.82 -4.47
CA GLU A 378 -36.43 -23.56 -3.63
C GLU A 378 -36.18 -22.40 -2.67
N ASN A 379 -37.26 -21.74 -2.24
CA ASN A 379 -37.23 -20.66 -1.25
C ASN A 379 -37.14 -21.23 0.17
N GLY A 380 -36.62 -20.43 1.10
CA GLY A 380 -36.49 -20.77 2.51
C GLY A 380 -35.06 -20.65 3.03
N LYS A 381 -34.81 -21.27 4.19
CA LYS A 381 -33.50 -21.22 4.85
C LYS A 381 -32.55 -22.27 4.26
N TRP A 382 -31.44 -21.81 3.72
CA TRP A 382 -30.35 -22.64 3.22
C TRP A 382 -29.16 -22.58 4.17
N GLN A 383 -28.55 -23.73 4.44
CA GLN A 383 -27.31 -23.82 5.21
C GLN A 383 -26.12 -23.91 4.26
N CYS A 384 -25.10 -23.09 4.51
CA CYS A 384 -23.82 -23.09 3.80
C CYS A 384 -22.73 -23.59 4.74
N ALA A 385 -22.16 -24.75 4.46
CA ALA A 385 -20.97 -25.27 5.12
C ALA A 385 -19.74 -25.04 4.22
N LEU A 386 -18.78 -24.25 4.70
CA LEU A 386 -17.54 -23.93 4.02
C LEU A 386 -16.40 -24.75 4.61
N VAL A 387 -15.58 -25.34 3.73
CA VAL A 387 -14.32 -26.00 4.10
C VAL A 387 -13.20 -25.44 3.25
N ALA A 388 -12.24 -24.78 3.88
CA ALA A 388 -11.00 -24.33 3.25
C ALA A 388 -9.84 -25.25 3.67
N THR A 389 -9.03 -25.72 2.73
CA THR A 389 -7.81 -26.50 3.03
C THR A 389 -6.58 -25.63 2.78
N ASP A 390 -5.72 -25.50 3.78
CA ASP A 390 -4.49 -24.71 3.68
C ASP A 390 -3.30 -25.50 3.12
N VAL A 391 -2.18 -24.82 2.86
CA VAL A 391 -0.96 -25.44 2.33
C VAL A 391 -0.39 -26.56 3.20
N THR A 392 -0.70 -26.58 4.50
CA THR A 392 -0.28 -27.64 5.44
C THR A 392 -1.21 -28.85 5.44
N GLY A 393 -2.31 -28.81 4.67
CA GLY A 393 -3.32 -29.86 4.60
C GLY A 393 -4.39 -29.77 5.70
N LYS A 394 -4.37 -28.73 6.53
CA LYS A 394 -5.38 -28.54 7.59
C LYS A 394 -6.63 -27.87 7.03
N ALA A 395 -7.80 -28.33 7.50
CA ALA A 395 -9.09 -27.78 7.16
C ALA A 395 -9.51 -26.64 8.11
N TRP A 396 -10.14 -25.60 7.57
CA TRP A 396 -10.84 -24.55 8.30
C TRP A 396 -12.32 -24.64 7.94
N GLU A 397 -13.18 -24.68 8.94
CA GLU A 397 -14.60 -24.91 8.75
C GLU A 397 -15.42 -23.72 9.23
N ARG A 398 -16.48 -23.40 8.49
CA ARG A 398 -17.46 -22.40 8.92
C ARG A 398 -18.83 -22.71 8.35
N SER A 399 -19.85 -22.48 9.17
CA SER A 399 -21.25 -22.62 8.79
C SER A 399 -21.96 -21.27 8.82
N GLN A 400 -22.81 -21.00 7.82
CA GLN A 400 -23.65 -19.80 7.74
C GLN A 400 -25.03 -20.16 7.19
N THR A 401 -26.07 -19.46 7.64
CA THR A 401 -27.43 -19.64 7.14
C THR A 401 -27.81 -18.42 6.30
N ILE A 402 -28.44 -18.65 5.15
CA ILE A 402 -29.04 -17.62 4.31
C ILE A 402 -30.52 -17.90 4.13
N THR A 403 -31.29 -16.87 3.78
CA THR A 403 -32.70 -16.98 3.40
C THR A 403 -32.85 -16.62 1.94
N VAL A 404 -33.36 -17.56 1.15
CA VAL A 404 -33.77 -17.34 -0.24
C VAL A 404 -35.25 -17.01 -0.23
N ASP A 405 -35.62 -15.88 -0.82
CA ASP A 405 -37.00 -15.43 -0.91
C ASP A 405 -37.39 -15.17 -2.37
N ASN A 406 -38.69 -15.02 -2.62
CA ASN A 406 -39.25 -14.76 -3.95
C ASN A 406 -39.07 -13.28 -4.35
N ILE A 407 -37.83 -12.87 -4.48
CA ILE A 407 -37.44 -11.50 -4.84
C ILE A 407 -37.02 -11.49 -6.31
N GLU A 408 -37.57 -10.57 -7.10
CA GLU A 408 -37.11 -10.31 -8.45
C GLU A 408 -36.11 -9.15 -8.46
N ILE A 409 -34.96 -9.37 -9.08
CA ILE A 409 -33.95 -8.31 -9.28
C ILE A 409 -34.37 -7.43 -10.46
N ALA A 410 -34.23 -6.12 -10.28
CA ALA A 410 -34.48 -5.14 -11.32
C ALA A 410 -33.57 -5.39 -12.54
N LYS A 411 -34.15 -5.28 -13.74
CA LYS A 411 -33.36 -5.35 -14.97
C LYS A 411 -32.33 -4.21 -14.98
N PRO A 412 -31.07 -4.48 -15.35
CA PRO A 412 -30.06 -3.44 -15.49
C PRO A 412 -30.51 -2.31 -16.41
N ALA A 413 -30.44 -1.08 -15.90
CA ALA A 413 -30.52 0.17 -16.64
C ALA A 413 -29.16 0.85 -16.53
N VAL A 414 -28.63 1.32 -17.66
CA VAL A 414 -27.24 1.78 -17.80
C VAL A 414 -27.14 3.21 -18.33
N ASP A 415 -28.11 4.05 -17.97
CA ASP A 415 -28.17 5.48 -18.26
C ASP A 415 -27.58 6.33 -17.13
N GLY A 416 -27.06 7.53 -17.39
CA GLY A 416 -26.53 8.37 -16.31
C GLY A 416 -25.17 7.87 -15.79
N ASP A 417 -24.12 8.37 -16.43
CA ASP A 417 -22.74 7.97 -16.19
C ASP A 417 -21.99 8.95 -15.27
N LEU A 418 -20.93 8.43 -14.64
CA LEU A 418 -20.00 9.18 -13.81
C LEU A 418 -18.58 8.90 -14.29
N PRO A 419 -18.10 9.70 -15.27
CA PRO A 419 -16.90 9.37 -16.04
C PRO A 419 -15.59 9.69 -15.32
N TRP A 420 -15.64 10.30 -14.13
CA TRP A 420 -14.48 10.54 -13.28
C TRP A 420 -14.86 10.58 -11.80
N VAL A 421 -13.85 10.56 -10.91
CA VAL A 421 -14.05 10.51 -9.45
C VAL A 421 -14.32 11.87 -8.81
N LEU A 422 -14.07 12.99 -9.50
CA LEU A 422 -14.18 14.33 -8.92
C LEU A 422 -15.64 14.76 -8.69
N GLY A 423 -15.90 15.48 -7.60
CA GLY A 423 -17.24 15.91 -7.20
C GLY A 423 -17.82 17.11 -7.95
N GLY A 424 -17.11 17.63 -8.97
CA GLY A 424 -17.40 18.88 -9.68
C GLY A 424 -18.52 18.79 -10.72
N SER A 425 -18.21 19.04 -12.00
CA SER A 425 -19.18 18.99 -13.11
C SER A 425 -18.78 17.90 -14.11
N PRO A 426 -19.49 16.77 -14.21
CA PRO A 426 -20.77 16.50 -13.56
C PRO A 426 -20.60 16.23 -12.05
N ALA A 427 -21.65 16.57 -11.29
CA ALA A 427 -21.70 16.25 -9.87
C ALA A 427 -21.75 14.74 -9.67
N ARG A 428 -21.22 14.24 -8.55
CA ARG A 428 -21.38 12.83 -8.14
C ARG A 428 -22.79 12.56 -7.61
N ARG A 429 -23.78 12.80 -8.47
CA ARG A 429 -25.20 12.67 -8.20
C ARG A 429 -25.92 12.22 -9.46
N LEU A 430 -26.59 11.07 -9.37
CA LEU A 430 -27.59 10.65 -10.35
C LEU A 430 -28.99 11.03 -9.86
N ARG A 431 -29.84 11.46 -10.80
CA ARG A 431 -31.24 11.83 -10.49
C ARG A 431 -32.07 10.61 -10.10
N SER A 432 -31.84 9.48 -10.76
CA SER A 432 -32.41 8.17 -10.44
C SER A 432 -31.36 7.31 -9.73
N GLY A 433 -31.81 6.24 -9.08
CA GLY A 433 -30.96 5.28 -8.40
C GLY A 433 -31.70 3.97 -8.18
N PRO A 434 -31.01 2.94 -7.67
CA PRO A 434 -31.65 1.65 -7.43
C PRO A 434 -32.65 1.69 -6.28
N LYS A 435 -33.65 0.81 -6.34
CA LYS A 435 -34.57 0.52 -5.25
C LYS A 435 -33.95 -0.44 -4.25
N LEU A 436 -33.90 -0.06 -2.98
CA LEU A 436 -33.42 -0.92 -1.90
C LEU A 436 -34.42 -2.06 -1.60
N PRO A 437 -33.98 -3.22 -1.05
CA PRO A 437 -32.60 -3.57 -0.75
C PRO A 437 -31.81 -3.92 -2.03
N LEU A 438 -30.50 -3.66 -2.00
CA LEU A 438 -29.62 -4.10 -3.09
C LEU A 438 -29.07 -5.50 -2.84
N MET A 439 -28.85 -6.22 -3.93
CA MET A 439 -28.24 -7.55 -3.93
C MET A 439 -27.15 -7.63 -5.00
N PRO A 440 -26.09 -8.44 -4.80
CA PRO A 440 -25.06 -8.62 -5.82
C PRO A 440 -25.64 -9.19 -7.11
N LEU A 441 -25.48 -8.45 -8.19
CA LEU A 441 -25.84 -8.89 -9.55
C LEU A 441 -24.69 -9.71 -10.15
N TRP A 442 -23.47 -9.16 -10.08
CA TRP A 442 -22.24 -9.84 -10.47
C TRP A 442 -21.07 -9.36 -9.62
N VAL A 443 -20.05 -10.20 -9.52
CA VAL A 443 -18.78 -9.88 -8.86
C VAL A 443 -17.65 -10.40 -9.73
N ARG A 444 -16.64 -9.57 -9.98
CA ARG A 444 -15.48 -9.95 -10.80
C ARG A 444 -14.19 -9.46 -10.18
N HIS A 445 -13.22 -10.36 -10.05
CA HIS A 445 -11.87 -9.96 -9.69
C HIS A 445 -11.20 -9.23 -10.87
N THR A 446 -10.70 -8.03 -10.64
CA THR A 446 -10.13 -7.14 -11.68
C THR A 446 -8.71 -7.55 -12.08
N GLY A 447 -8.07 -8.40 -11.27
CA GLY A 447 -6.63 -8.69 -11.35
C GLY A 447 -5.81 -7.79 -10.44
N SER A 448 -6.43 -6.77 -9.84
CA SER A 448 -5.78 -5.89 -8.89
C SER A 448 -5.44 -6.63 -7.60
N ARG A 449 -4.39 -6.18 -6.92
CA ARG A 449 -4.07 -6.59 -5.55
C ARG A 449 -3.90 -5.35 -4.70
N HIS A 450 -4.49 -5.38 -3.51
CA HIS A 450 -4.34 -4.31 -2.52
C HIS A 450 -4.84 -2.95 -3.06
N VAL A 451 -6.13 -2.91 -3.38
CA VAL A 451 -6.78 -1.72 -3.96
C VAL A 451 -6.90 -0.63 -2.90
N LEU A 452 -6.34 0.54 -3.20
CA LEU A 452 -6.44 1.72 -2.37
C LEU A 452 -7.16 2.86 -3.10
N HIS A 453 -6.81 3.11 -4.37
CA HIS A 453 -7.22 4.33 -5.09
C HIS A 453 -7.83 4.07 -6.47
N ASN A 454 -7.93 2.81 -6.90
CA ASN A 454 -8.49 2.39 -8.19
C ASN A 454 -10.02 2.50 -8.21
N SER A 455 -10.55 3.72 -8.03
CA SER A 455 -12.00 3.96 -8.05
C SER A 455 -12.55 3.71 -9.45
N PRO A 456 -13.61 2.90 -9.60
CA PRO A 456 -14.24 2.67 -10.90
C PRO A 456 -14.97 3.92 -11.38
N VAL A 457 -15.06 4.09 -12.69
CA VAL A 457 -15.84 5.14 -13.36
C VAL A 457 -16.72 4.52 -14.44
N THR A 458 -17.79 5.22 -14.81
CA THR A 458 -18.80 4.73 -15.77
C THR A 458 -18.92 5.68 -16.96
N ALA A 459 -19.06 5.14 -18.16
CA ALA A 459 -19.32 5.90 -19.38
C ALA A 459 -19.86 4.98 -20.49
N GLY A 460 -20.98 5.32 -21.10
CA GLY A 460 -21.57 4.61 -22.23
C GLY A 460 -22.00 3.19 -21.89
N GLY A 461 -22.55 2.97 -20.70
CA GLY A 461 -22.96 1.64 -20.23
C GLY A 461 -21.79 0.68 -19.92
N ARG A 462 -20.59 1.23 -19.74
CA ARG A 462 -19.36 0.50 -19.41
C ARG A 462 -18.81 0.95 -18.07
N VAL A 463 -18.07 0.06 -17.41
CA VAL A 463 -17.29 0.36 -16.20
C VAL A 463 -15.81 0.25 -16.51
N TYR A 464 -15.06 1.30 -16.21
CA TYR A 464 -13.60 1.35 -16.37
C TYR A 464 -12.95 1.36 -15.01
N VAL A 465 -11.92 0.52 -14.83
CA VAL A 465 -11.15 0.46 -13.60
C VAL A 465 -9.68 0.22 -13.92
N SER A 466 -8.81 0.93 -13.22
CA SER A 466 -7.37 0.67 -13.28
C SER A 466 -7.03 -0.62 -12.55
N VAL A 467 -6.13 -1.40 -13.13
CA VAL A 467 -5.63 -2.64 -12.55
C VAL A 467 -4.21 -2.40 -12.06
N GLY A 468 -3.95 -2.71 -10.79
CA GLY A 468 -2.64 -2.52 -10.16
C GLY A 468 -2.20 -3.75 -9.38
N ASN A 469 -0.94 -4.17 -9.55
CA ASN A 469 -0.37 -5.27 -8.79
C ASN A 469 0.99 -4.85 -8.21
N PRO A 470 1.10 -4.61 -6.89
CA PRO A 470 2.31 -4.12 -6.24
C PRO A 470 3.41 -5.17 -6.10
N ASN A 471 3.39 -6.27 -6.84
CA ASN A 471 4.38 -7.33 -6.74
C ASN A 471 5.46 -7.18 -7.82
N ALA A 472 6.71 -7.50 -7.47
CA ALA A 472 7.82 -7.47 -8.40
C ALA A 472 7.57 -8.45 -9.56
N HIS A 473 7.81 -7.97 -10.79
CA HIS A 473 7.61 -8.72 -12.05
C HIS A 473 6.20 -9.30 -12.24
N ALA A 474 5.18 -8.70 -11.62
CA ALA A 474 3.80 -9.12 -11.82
C ALA A 474 3.22 -8.59 -13.14
N PRO A 475 2.52 -9.42 -13.94
CA PRO A 475 2.04 -9.05 -15.29
C PRO A 475 0.78 -8.15 -15.30
N GLY A 476 0.57 -7.31 -14.27
CA GLY A 476 -0.78 -6.91 -13.84
C GLY A 476 -1.23 -5.47 -14.06
N ALA A 477 -0.38 -4.53 -14.46
CA ALA A 477 -0.76 -3.11 -14.52
C ALA A 477 -1.52 -2.74 -15.80
N GLY A 478 -2.58 -1.94 -15.70
CA GLY A 478 -3.31 -1.46 -16.87
C GLY A 478 -4.73 -0.94 -16.58
N ILE A 479 -5.61 -1.11 -17.56
CA ILE A 479 -7.02 -0.73 -17.50
C ILE A 479 -7.87 -1.93 -17.90
N LEU A 480 -8.97 -2.13 -17.19
CA LEU A 480 -10.00 -3.10 -17.52
C LEU A 480 -11.31 -2.36 -17.81
N CYS A 481 -11.91 -2.67 -18.95
CA CYS A 481 -13.23 -2.20 -19.34
C CYS A 481 -14.22 -3.36 -19.32
N LEU A 482 -15.35 -3.14 -18.67
CA LEU A 482 -16.40 -4.14 -18.44
C LEU A 482 -17.74 -3.62 -18.92
N ASP A 483 -18.57 -4.51 -19.42
CA ASP A 483 -19.99 -4.24 -19.61
C ASP A 483 -20.65 -4.05 -18.23
N ALA A 484 -21.35 -2.92 -18.04
CA ALA A 484 -21.90 -2.56 -16.72
C ALA A 484 -22.98 -3.54 -16.24
N SER A 485 -23.76 -4.11 -17.15
CA SER A 485 -24.88 -4.99 -16.82
C SER A 485 -24.43 -6.40 -16.46
N THR A 486 -23.40 -6.92 -17.11
CA THR A 486 -22.99 -8.32 -17.02
C THR A 486 -21.66 -8.54 -16.31
N GLY A 487 -20.83 -7.50 -16.19
CA GLY A 487 -19.47 -7.62 -15.67
C GLY A 487 -18.52 -8.38 -16.61
N ASN A 488 -18.91 -8.61 -17.87
CA ASN A 488 -18.05 -9.26 -18.84
C ASN A 488 -16.95 -8.30 -19.35
N PRO A 489 -15.72 -8.77 -19.54
CA PRO A 489 -14.62 -7.97 -20.07
C PRO A 489 -14.91 -7.64 -21.53
N LEU A 490 -14.89 -6.35 -21.84
CA LEU A 490 -14.96 -5.86 -23.20
C LEU A 490 -13.56 -5.76 -23.80
N TRP A 491 -12.63 -5.18 -23.03
CA TRP A 491 -11.21 -5.12 -23.39
C TRP A 491 -10.34 -4.92 -22.15
N LYS A 492 -9.04 -5.20 -22.31
CA LYS A 492 -8.01 -4.90 -21.33
C LYS A 492 -6.84 -4.25 -22.04
N ALA A 493 -6.39 -3.10 -21.55
CA ALA A 493 -5.22 -2.40 -22.06
C ALA A 493 -4.08 -2.50 -21.04
N PRO A 494 -2.87 -2.92 -21.44
CA PRO A 494 -1.71 -2.88 -20.54
C PRO A 494 -1.32 -1.44 -20.25
N SER A 495 -0.78 -1.20 -19.06
CA SER A 495 -0.11 0.06 -18.77
C SER A 495 1.09 0.21 -19.71
N PRO A 496 1.34 1.39 -20.30
CA PRO A 496 2.45 1.54 -21.23
C PRO A 496 3.77 1.54 -20.47
N HIS A 497 3.80 2.10 -19.26
CA HIS A 497 4.98 2.21 -18.41
C HIS A 497 4.59 2.20 -16.92
N GLY A 498 4.90 1.10 -16.24
CA GLY A 498 4.74 0.99 -14.79
C GLY A 498 3.28 0.93 -14.31
N ASP A 499 3.00 1.28 -13.06
CA ASP A 499 1.70 1.00 -12.43
C ASP A 499 0.69 2.14 -12.56
N ILE A 500 -0.56 1.82 -12.94
CA ILE A 500 -1.70 2.74 -12.83
C ILE A 500 -2.36 2.54 -11.46
N ARG A 501 -2.19 3.49 -10.55
CA ARG A 501 -2.65 3.38 -9.14
C ARG A 501 -3.87 4.22 -8.81
N GLY A 502 -4.06 5.34 -9.52
CA GLY A 502 -5.23 6.21 -9.39
C GLY A 502 -6.45 5.74 -10.20
N PRO A 503 -7.59 6.43 -10.05
CA PRO A 503 -8.74 6.25 -10.91
C PRO A 503 -8.45 6.74 -12.34
N VAL A 504 -9.13 6.14 -13.30
CA VAL A 504 -9.10 6.59 -14.70
C VAL A 504 -10.14 7.69 -14.92
N THR A 505 -10.00 8.44 -16.00
CA THR A 505 -10.97 9.46 -16.44
C THR A 505 -11.45 9.11 -17.83
N VAL A 506 -12.75 9.20 -18.08
CA VAL A 506 -13.31 9.11 -19.43
C VAL A 506 -13.79 10.50 -19.88
N HIS A 507 -13.43 10.90 -21.09
CA HIS A 507 -13.92 12.14 -21.70
C HIS A 507 -13.89 11.99 -23.22
N GLU A 508 -14.99 12.35 -23.89
CA GLU A 508 -15.12 12.29 -25.36
C GLU A 508 -14.56 10.99 -25.97
N GLU A 509 -15.12 9.84 -25.53
CA GLU A 509 -14.72 8.50 -26.00
C GLU A 509 -13.25 8.14 -25.79
N THR A 510 -12.56 8.82 -24.87
CA THR A 510 -11.16 8.59 -24.56
C THR A 510 -10.96 8.36 -23.07
N VAL A 511 -10.20 7.33 -22.72
CA VAL A 511 -9.82 6.98 -21.35
C VAL A 511 -8.42 7.51 -21.07
N TYR A 512 -8.28 8.36 -20.07
CA TYR A 512 -7.02 8.97 -19.65
C TYR A 512 -6.53 8.37 -18.35
N THR A 513 -5.22 8.12 -18.27
CA THR A 513 -4.56 7.57 -17.08
C THR A 513 -3.23 8.23 -16.82
N ILE A 514 -2.76 8.12 -15.58
CA ILE A 514 -1.41 8.51 -15.18
C ILE A 514 -0.77 7.38 -14.35
N THR A 515 0.49 7.11 -14.62
CA THR A 515 1.24 6.03 -13.96
C THR A 515 2.03 6.54 -12.75
N ALA A 516 2.44 5.60 -11.91
CA ALA A 516 3.32 5.81 -10.78
C ALA A 516 4.76 6.17 -11.20
N GLU A 517 5.01 6.38 -12.49
CA GLU A 517 6.32 6.69 -13.08
C GLU A 517 6.29 8.02 -13.87
N GLY A 518 5.14 8.70 -13.89
CA GLY A 518 4.99 10.01 -14.56
C GLY A 518 4.72 9.90 -16.06
N TRP A 519 4.10 8.80 -16.48
CA TRP A 519 3.59 8.64 -17.84
C TRP A 519 2.09 8.90 -17.84
N VAL A 520 1.61 9.59 -18.87
CA VAL A 520 0.19 9.81 -19.13
C VAL A 520 -0.15 9.10 -20.43
N ALA A 521 -1.26 8.39 -20.44
CA ALA A 521 -1.71 7.65 -21.60
C ALA A 521 -3.19 7.91 -21.87
N ALA A 522 -3.52 8.03 -23.15
CA ALA A 522 -4.88 8.09 -23.65
C ALA A 522 -5.19 6.83 -24.45
N TYR A 523 -6.36 6.26 -24.20
CA TYR A 523 -6.85 5.06 -24.85
C TYR A 523 -8.22 5.30 -25.46
N ASP A 524 -8.51 4.63 -26.56
CA ASP A 524 -9.87 4.60 -27.08
C ASP A 524 -10.82 3.88 -26.13
N ALA A 525 -11.97 4.49 -25.80
CA ALA A 525 -12.92 3.93 -24.85
C ALA A 525 -13.64 2.68 -25.40
N GLN A 526 -13.75 2.54 -26.72
CA GLN A 526 -14.47 1.45 -27.34
C GLN A 526 -13.64 0.15 -27.33
N ASN A 527 -12.35 0.23 -27.64
CA ASN A 527 -11.50 -0.95 -27.84
C ASN A 527 -10.23 -1.02 -26.96
N GLY A 528 -9.85 0.07 -26.29
CA GLY A 528 -8.67 0.12 -25.41
C GLY A 528 -7.33 0.33 -26.13
N ASP A 529 -7.34 0.68 -27.43
CA ASP A 529 -6.12 0.98 -28.17
C ASP A 529 -5.49 2.28 -27.69
N ALA A 530 -4.16 2.29 -27.51
CA ALA A 530 -3.44 3.49 -27.10
C ALA A 530 -3.47 4.53 -28.24
N LYS A 531 -4.02 5.72 -27.97
CA LYS A 531 -4.01 6.87 -28.88
C LYS A 531 -2.67 7.61 -28.81
N TRP A 532 -2.20 7.85 -27.60
CA TRP A 532 -0.90 8.47 -27.34
C TRP A 532 -0.40 8.14 -25.93
N VAL A 533 0.92 8.28 -25.74
CA VAL A 533 1.61 8.12 -24.46
C VAL A 533 2.65 9.23 -24.33
N THR A 534 2.57 10.02 -23.26
CA THR A 534 3.45 11.17 -23.00
C THR A 534 4.12 11.03 -21.65
N GLN A 535 5.42 11.29 -21.59
CA GLN A 535 6.15 11.46 -20.34
C GLN A 535 6.10 12.93 -19.91
N ILE A 536 5.57 13.22 -18.72
CA ILE A 536 5.43 14.62 -18.24
C ILE A 536 6.73 15.17 -17.63
N ASN A 537 7.68 14.31 -17.26
CA ASN A 537 8.99 14.72 -16.78
C ASN A 537 10.11 13.80 -17.35
N PRO A 538 10.99 14.32 -18.24
CA PRO A 538 12.09 13.57 -18.85
C PRO A 538 13.08 12.98 -17.84
N ASP A 539 13.23 13.57 -16.65
CA ASP A 539 14.12 13.07 -15.60
C ASP A 539 13.66 11.68 -15.09
N TYR A 540 12.44 11.26 -15.41
CA TYR A 540 11.90 9.94 -15.06
C TYR A 540 12.10 8.89 -16.15
N LYS A 541 12.84 9.17 -17.24
CA LYS A 541 13.02 8.25 -18.38
C LYS A 541 13.48 6.85 -18.00
N GLN A 542 14.13 6.69 -16.83
CA GLN A 542 14.63 5.42 -16.32
C GLN A 542 13.89 4.93 -15.06
N GLY A 543 12.69 5.46 -14.80
CA GLY A 543 11.88 5.24 -13.60
C GLY A 543 12.06 6.36 -12.58
N ARG A 544 11.02 6.67 -11.79
CA ARG A 544 11.05 7.69 -10.72
C ARG A 544 11.18 7.06 -9.33
N PRO A 545 11.63 7.79 -8.27
CA PRO A 545 11.55 7.28 -6.91
C PRO A 545 10.10 6.98 -6.55
N LEU A 546 9.88 5.88 -5.83
CA LEU A 546 8.57 5.29 -5.51
C LEU A 546 7.61 6.29 -4.84
N ALA A 547 6.90 7.07 -5.64
CA ALA A 547 5.82 7.97 -5.22
C ALA A 547 4.53 7.58 -5.93
N ILE A 548 3.40 7.56 -5.20
CA ILE A 548 2.11 7.25 -5.80
C ILE A 548 1.49 8.52 -6.38
N ASN A 549 1.09 8.45 -7.66
CA ASN A 549 0.16 9.41 -8.23
C ASN A 549 -1.24 8.79 -8.32
N ASN A 550 -2.16 9.33 -7.53
CA ASN A 550 -3.55 8.87 -7.44
C ASN A 550 -4.54 9.89 -7.96
N THR A 551 -4.06 11.00 -8.50
CA THR A 551 -4.93 12.06 -9.02
C THR A 551 -5.35 11.66 -10.43
N PRO A 552 -6.67 11.57 -10.72
CA PRO A 552 -7.13 11.34 -12.07
C PRO A 552 -6.71 12.49 -12.98
N PRO A 553 -6.43 12.24 -14.26
CA PRO A 553 -6.41 13.30 -15.26
C PRO A 553 -7.73 14.08 -15.24
N VAL A 554 -7.67 15.41 -15.25
CA VAL A 554 -8.83 16.29 -15.11
C VAL A 554 -9.10 16.99 -16.45
N PRO A 555 -10.20 16.66 -17.14
CA PRO A 555 -10.59 17.35 -18.35
C PRO A 555 -11.02 18.79 -18.03
N THR A 556 -10.52 19.73 -18.82
CA THR A 556 -10.85 21.16 -18.77
C THR A 556 -11.18 21.67 -20.17
N ALA A 557 -11.75 22.88 -20.26
CA ALA A 557 -11.98 23.53 -21.56
C ALA A 557 -10.68 23.82 -22.34
N ALA A 558 -9.53 23.91 -21.65
CA ALA A 558 -8.24 24.26 -22.26
C ALA A 558 -7.36 23.04 -22.59
N GLY A 559 -7.74 21.84 -22.15
CA GLY A 559 -6.95 20.62 -22.27
C GLY A 559 -7.05 19.71 -21.05
N LEU A 560 -6.27 18.64 -21.06
CA LEU A 560 -6.21 17.67 -19.97
C LEU A 560 -5.21 18.11 -18.91
N LEU A 561 -5.67 18.42 -17.70
CA LEU A 561 -4.81 18.75 -16.57
C LEU A 561 -4.35 17.47 -15.87
N VAL A 562 -3.05 17.31 -15.69
CA VAL A 562 -2.43 16.16 -15.00
C VAL A 562 -1.47 16.63 -13.91
N SER A 563 -1.52 15.96 -12.77
CA SER A 563 -0.64 16.25 -11.63
C SER A 563 0.66 15.48 -11.74
N ASP A 564 1.77 16.11 -11.38
CA ASP A 564 2.99 15.41 -10.99
C ASP A 564 3.14 15.38 -9.46
N TRP A 565 3.76 14.33 -8.94
CA TRP A 565 3.96 14.15 -7.50
C TRP A 565 4.88 15.22 -6.87
N THR A 566 5.72 15.89 -7.68
CA THR A 566 6.55 17.03 -7.28
C THR A 566 5.79 18.35 -7.18
N ARG A 567 4.45 18.30 -7.16
CA ARG A 567 3.50 19.42 -6.98
C ARG A 567 3.22 20.25 -8.23
N ILE A 568 3.90 19.96 -9.34
CA ILE A 568 3.74 20.61 -10.63
C ILE A 568 2.48 20.08 -11.32
N GLN A 569 1.79 20.92 -12.07
CA GLN A 569 0.69 20.51 -12.95
C GLN A 569 1.07 20.72 -14.42
N TYR A 570 0.55 19.85 -15.29
CA TYR A 570 0.75 19.93 -16.72
C TYR A 570 -0.60 19.98 -17.42
N LEU A 571 -0.73 20.88 -18.39
CA LEU A 571 -1.87 20.92 -19.30
C LEU A 571 -1.44 20.28 -20.61
N LEU A 572 -2.14 19.22 -21.02
CA LEU A 572 -1.85 18.45 -22.23
C LEU A 572 -2.95 18.62 -23.28
N ASN A 573 -2.56 18.55 -24.55
CA ASN A 573 -3.50 18.48 -25.66
C ASN A 573 -4.23 17.12 -25.65
N TYR A 574 -5.55 17.12 -25.81
CA TYR A 574 -6.35 15.89 -25.79
C TYR A 574 -6.01 14.90 -26.89
N THR A 575 -5.65 15.40 -28.07
CA THR A 575 -5.44 14.62 -29.28
C THR A 575 -4.00 14.15 -29.42
N THR A 576 -3.03 15.01 -29.13
CA THR A 576 -1.60 14.70 -29.34
C THR A 576 -0.90 14.25 -28.06
N GLY A 577 -1.45 14.56 -26.89
CA GLY A 577 -0.79 14.37 -25.60
C GLY A 577 0.38 15.33 -25.37
N GLU A 578 0.65 16.26 -26.28
CA GLU A 578 1.74 17.22 -26.14
C GLU A 578 1.46 18.21 -25.02
N GLN A 579 2.52 18.61 -24.31
CA GLN A 579 2.42 19.59 -23.25
C GLN A 579 2.10 20.97 -23.83
N ILE A 580 0.91 21.50 -23.51
CA ILE A 580 0.51 22.88 -23.78
C ILE A 580 1.21 23.80 -22.78
N ARG A 581 1.20 23.44 -21.49
CA ARG A 581 1.71 24.30 -20.41
C ARG A 581 2.16 23.49 -19.20
N LYS A 582 3.13 24.06 -18.48
CA LYS A 582 3.55 23.66 -17.14
C LYS A 582 3.13 24.74 -16.14
N LEU A 583 2.50 24.35 -15.04
CA LEU A 583 1.96 25.24 -14.01
C LEU A 583 2.60 24.90 -12.67
N ASP A 584 3.20 25.89 -12.02
CA ASP A 584 3.74 25.76 -10.66
C ASP A 584 2.68 26.20 -9.63
N SER A 585 1.76 25.29 -9.32
CA SER A 585 0.56 25.59 -8.52
C SER A 585 0.57 24.96 -7.12
N ASN A 586 1.74 24.47 -6.69
CA ASN A 586 1.97 23.67 -5.48
C ASN A 586 0.71 22.98 -4.93
N VAL A 587 0.29 21.89 -5.58
CA VAL A 587 -0.88 21.10 -5.11
C VAL A 587 -0.58 20.24 -3.88
N GLY A 588 0.66 20.26 -3.37
CA GLY A 588 1.13 19.33 -2.35
C GLY A 588 1.71 18.05 -2.95
N SER A 589 2.33 17.25 -2.09
CA SER A 589 2.86 15.93 -2.45
C SER A 589 1.84 14.87 -2.03
N TYR A 590 1.73 13.81 -2.84
CA TYR A 590 0.87 12.63 -2.60
C TYR A 590 -0.66 12.90 -2.67
N ALA A 591 -1.35 12.25 -3.60
CA ALA A 591 -2.83 12.29 -3.72
C ALA A 591 -3.42 13.72 -3.69
N ALA A 592 -2.85 14.61 -4.52
CA ALA A 592 -3.21 16.01 -4.56
C ALA A 592 -4.06 16.34 -5.78
N PHE A 593 -5.27 16.85 -5.55
CA PHE A 593 -6.25 17.09 -6.59
C PHE A 593 -6.45 18.59 -6.78
N ALA A 594 -6.35 19.04 -8.03
CA ALA A 594 -6.81 20.35 -8.43
C ALA A 594 -8.27 20.28 -8.87
N THR A 595 -9.02 21.34 -8.60
CA THR A 595 -10.36 21.53 -9.18
C THR A 595 -10.33 22.70 -10.12
N VAL A 596 -10.93 22.53 -11.29
CA VAL A 596 -10.97 23.54 -12.35
C VAL A 596 -12.41 23.91 -12.65
N ARG A 597 -12.68 25.20 -12.79
CA ARG A 597 -13.90 25.73 -13.40
C ARG A 597 -13.53 26.91 -14.29
N ASP A 598 -13.94 26.83 -15.55
CA ASP A 598 -13.58 27.80 -16.58
C ASP A 598 -12.05 27.97 -16.63
N ASP A 599 -11.57 29.21 -16.60
CA ASP A 599 -10.13 29.52 -16.56
C ASP A 599 -9.54 29.60 -15.14
N ARG A 600 -10.22 29.05 -14.12
CA ARG A 600 -9.75 29.10 -12.72
C ARG A 600 -9.47 27.72 -12.17
N MET A 601 -8.25 27.54 -11.67
CA MET A 601 -7.81 26.36 -10.94
C MET A 601 -7.74 26.66 -9.45
N PHE A 602 -8.11 25.69 -8.61
CA PHE A 602 -8.08 25.76 -7.16
C PHE A 602 -7.28 24.59 -6.59
N THR A 603 -6.37 24.90 -5.68
CA THR A 603 -5.46 23.92 -5.07
C THR A 603 -5.39 24.13 -3.56
N VAL A 604 -5.25 23.04 -2.80
CA VAL A 604 -5.10 23.10 -1.35
C VAL A 604 -4.10 22.05 -0.89
N ALA A 605 -3.06 22.50 -0.19
CA ALA A 605 -2.01 21.68 0.40
C ALA A 605 -1.55 22.26 1.73
N ARG A 606 -0.86 21.47 2.55
CA ARG A 606 -0.16 22.04 3.72
C ARG A 606 0.86 23.06 3.25
N GLY A 607 0.82 24.25 3.82
CA GLY A 607 1.68 25.37 3.42
C GLY A 607 0.99 26.37 2.50
N VAL A 608 -0.03 25.96 1.73
CA VAL A 608 -0.66 26.85 0.75
C VAL A 608 -2.02 26.34 0.29
N GLY A 609 -3.02 27.22 0.27
CA GLY A 609 -4.15 27.10 -0.64
C GLY A 609 -4.12 28.24 -1.64
N ALA A 610 -4.45 27.97 -2.91
CA ALA A 610 -4.31 28.94 -3.98
C ALA A 610 -5.41 28.83 -5.03
N SER A 611 -5.62 29.94 -5.73
CA SER A 611 -6.32 29.97 -7.02
C SER A 611 -5.42 30.59 -8.07
N LEU A 612 -5.41 30.00 -9.26
CA LEU A 612 -4.59 30.43 -10.38
C LEU A 612 -5.44 30.49 -11.65
N LYS A 613 -5.06 31.37 -12.58
CA LYS A 613 -5.57 31.32 -13.95
C LYS A 613 -4.97 30.11 -14.65
N LEU A 614 -5.80 29.27 -15.25
CA LEU A 614 -5.34 28.06 -15.95
C LEU A 614 -4.55 28.43 -17.22
N SER A 615 -5.02 29.45 -17.94
CA SER A 615 -4.48 29.96 -19.20
C SER A 615 -3.08 30.55 -19.06
N SER A 616 -2.82 31.30 -17.98
CA SER A 616 -1.56 32.03 -17.77
C SER A 616 -0.67 31.43 -16.68
N GLY A 617 -1.23 30.68 -15.73
CA GLY A 617 -0.56 30.27 -14.49
C GLY A 617 -0.41 31.38 -13.46
N GLU A 618 -0.96 32.57 -13.71
CA GLU A 618 -0.95 33.68 -12.78
C GLU A 618 -1.74 33.33 -11.52
N THR A 619 -1.12 33.50 -10.35
CA THR A 619 -1.81 33.34 -9.07
C THR A 619 -2.80 34.48 -8.88
N ILE A 620 -4.08 34.15 -8.70
CA ILE A 620 -5.15 35.09 -8.39
C ILE A 620 -5.10 35.44 -6.90
N TRP A 621 -5.01 34.41 -6.04
CA TRP A 621 -4.87 34.56 -4.60
C TRP A 621 -4.19 33.34 -3.99
N LYS A 622 -3.63 33.54 -2.79
CA LYS A 622 -3.05 32.49 -1.96
C LYS A 622 -3.33 32.75 -0.48
N TYR A 623 -3.43 31.69 0.30
CA TYR A 623 -3.51 31.75 1.76
C TYR A 623 -2.66 30.64 2.39
N MET A 624 -2.36 30.80 3.67
CA MET A 624 -1.64 29.82 4.47
C MET A 624 -2.62 28.75 5.00
N GLU A 625 -2.48 27.49 4.55
CA GLU A 625 -3.20 26.33 5.09
C GLU A 625 -2.30 25.46 5.99
N ASP A 626 -2.56 25.48 7.30
CA ASP A 626 -1.76 24.73 8.27
C ASP A 626 -2.03 23.22 8.22
N SER A 627 -3.20 22.83 7.72
CA SER A 627 -3.66 21.45 7.65
C SER A 627 -3.12 20.74 6.41
N ARG A 628 -2.83 19.44 6.52
CA ARG A 628 -2.61 18.60 5.34
C ARG A 628 -3.96 18.29 4.70
N SER A 629 -4.10 18.55 3.40
CA SER A 629 -5.26 18.15 2.60
C SER A 629 -4.79 17.26 1.46
N THR A 630 -5.44 16.12 1.29
CA THR A 630 -5.33 15.26 0.09
C THR A 630 -6.69 15.07 -0.59
N SER A 631 -7.66 15.91 -0.26
CA SER A 631 -8.97 15.97 -0.92
C SER A 631 -8.93 16.97 -2.06
N ALA A 632 -9.63 16.66 -3.16
CA ALA A 632 -10.00 17.67 -4.14
C ALA A 632 -10.91 18.71 -3.48
N PRO A 633 -10.66 20.02 -3.65
CA PRO A 633 -11.61 21.04 -3.22
C PRO A 633 -12.85 21.01 -4.11
N LEU A 634 -14.01 20.72 -3.55
CA LEU A 634 -15.28 20.83 -4.25
C LEU A 634 -15.66 22.31 -4.41
N LEU A 635 -15.89 22.75 -5.63
CA LEU A 635 -16.42 24.08 -5.91
C LEU A 635 -17.94 24.00 -6.06
N HIS A 636 -18.69 24.72 -5.21
CA HIS A 636 -20.14 24.82 -5.28
C HIS A 636 -20.59 26.25 -4.97
N GLY A 637 -21.33 26.86 -5.91
CA GLY A 637 -21.65 28.28 -5.85
C GLY A 637 -20.39 29.16 -5.86
N ASP A 638 -20.27 30.01 -4.86
CA ASP A 638 -19.16 30.93 -4.58
C ASP A 638 -18.15 30.36 -3.55
N LYS A 639 -18.25 29.06 -3.18
CA LYS A 639 -17.45 28.46 -2.11
C LYS A 639 -16.70 27.20 -2.51
N LEU A 640 -15.54 27.01 -1.89
CA LEU A 640 -14.68 25.84 -1.95
C LEU A 640 -14.83 25.03 -0.67
N TYR A 641 -15.14 23.74 -0.80
CA TYR A 641 -15.27 22.81 0.31
C TYR A 641 -14.22 21.72 0.21
N PHE A 642 -13.46 21.46 1.27
CA PHE A 642 -12.45 20.41 1.25
C PHE A 642 -12.20 19.81 2.63
N THR A 643 -11.65 18.60 2.61
CA THR A 643 -11.36 17.79 3.79
C THR A 643 -9.86 17.81 4.07
N SER A 644 -9.48 18.14 5.31
CA SER A 644 -8.07 18.25 5.74
C SER A 644 -7.82 17.63 7.12
N SER A 645 -6.57 17.57 7.55
CA SER A 645 -6.19 17.13 8.90
C SER A 645 -6.75 18.04 10.02
N GLY A 646 -7.15 19.26 9.69
CA GLY A 646 -7.78 20.21 10.61
C GLY A 646 -9.31 20.24 10.51
N GLY A 647 -9.93 19.31 9.77
CA GLY A 647 -11.38 19.26 9.57
C GLY A 647 -11.83 19.65 8.16
N ILE A 648 -13.12 20.01 8.02
CA ILE A 648 -13.79 20.39 6.77
C ILE A 648 -13.76 21.89 6.79
N CYS A 649 -13.35 22.45 5.68
CA CYS A 649 -13.29 23.88 5.49
C CYS A 649 -14.23 24.27 4.37
N ALA A 650 -14.94 25.38 4.58
CA ALA A 650 -15.51 26.18 3.51
C ALA A 650 -14.73 27.48 3.40
N ARG A 651 -14.31 27.81 2.18
CA ARG A 651 -13.65 29.08 1.86
C ARG A 651 -14.33 29.74 0.67
N THR A 652 -14.23 31.05 0.56
CA THR A 652 -14.72 31.76 -0.62
C THR A 652 -13.88 31.38 -1.85
N GLN A 653 -14.52 31.30 -3.01
CA GLN A 653 -13.84 31.13 -4.28
C GLN A 653 -13.12 32.42 -4.71
N GLU A 654 -13.68 33.57 -4.35
CA GLU A 654 -13.19 34.88 -4.81
C GLU A 654 -11.78 35.19 -4.32
N ASN A 655 -11.52 35.01 -3.02
CA ASN A 655 -10.28 35.42 -2.36
C ASN A 655 -9.70 34.38 -1.37
N GLY A 656 -10.35 33.23 -1.17
CA GLY A 656 -9.87 32.16 -0.29
C GLY A 656 -10.12 32.40 1.21
N GLU A 657 -10.92 33.40 1.58
CA GLU A 657 -11.28 33.70 2.96
C GLU A 657 -12.03 32.53 3.62
N LEU A 658 -11.72 32.29 4.89
CA LEU A 658 -12.37 31.25 5.67
C LEU A 658 -13.81 31.65 5.99
N VAL A 659 -14.77 30.84 5.53
CA VAL A 659 -16.19 31.01 5.87
C VAL A 659 -16.50 30.27 7.16
N TRP A 660 -16.20 28.97 7.20
CA TRP A 660 -16.33 28.16 8.40
C TRP A 660 -15.35 26.98 8.37
N ARG A 661 -15.07 26.44 9.55
CA ARG A 661 -14.31 25.21 9.74
C ARG A 661 -14.96 24.36 10.82
N THR A 662 -15.18 23.09 10.50
CA THR A 662 -15.71 22.11 11.45
C THR A 662 -14.63 21.06 11.75
N PRO A 663 -14.10 20.99 12.98
CA PRO A 663 -13.09 20.00 13.36
C PRO A 663 -13.64 18.56 13.36
N PHE A 664 -12.85 17.60 12.92
CA PHE A 664 -13.13 16.16 13.10
C PHE A 664 -11.89 15.29 12.94
N ALA A 665 -11.99 14.08 13.49
CA ALA A 665 -11.07 12.99 13.21
C ALA A 665 -11.26 12.52 11.76
N ASN A 666 -10.36 12.94 10.88
CA ASN A 666 -10.39 12.62 9.47
C ASN A 666 -9.58 11.35 9.15
N ALA A 667 -9.84 10.75 7.98
CA ALA A 667 -9.10 9.62 7.45
C ALA A 667 -7.67 10.04 7.10
N GLY A 668 -6.71 9.72 7.97
CA GLY A 668 -5.24 9.80 7.78
C GLY A 668 -4.74 10.58 6.54
N TYR A 669 -4.10 9.87 5.62
CA TYR A 669 -3.35 10.44 4.48
C TYR A 669 -4.21 10.62 3.21
N GLN A 670 -5.46 10.13 3.15
CA GLN A 670 -6.35 10.21 1.99
C GLN A 670 -7.70 10.68 2.48
N ASN A 671 -8.02 11.91 2.10
CA ASN A 671 -9.27 12.54 2.49
C ASN A 671 -10.29 12.38 1.36
N PRO A 672 -11.50 11.87 1.65
CA PRO A 672 -12.55 11.78 0.64
C PRO A 672 -12.99 13.17 0.20
N ILE A 673 -13.41 13.27 -1.06
CA ILE A 673 -13.98 14.50 -1.60
C ILE A 673 -15.38 14.67 -0.97
N PRO A 674 -15.68 15.80 -0.33
CA PRO A 674 -17.03 16.04 0.16
C PRO A 674 -17.98 16.22 -1.04
N ILE A 675 -19.26 15.86 -0.88
CA ILE A 675 -20.27 16.05 -1.95
C ILE A 675 -21.45 16.86 -1.43
N VAL A 676 -22.03 17.68 -2.29
CA VAL A 676 -23.21 18.49 -1.96
C VAL A 676 -24.48 17.70 -2.27
N TRP A 677 -25.33 17.56 -1.26
CA TRP A 677 -26.71 17.08 -1.38
C TRP A 677 -27.67 18.22 -1.05
N ASP A 678 -27.96 19.03 -2.07
CA ASP A 678 -28.79 20.23 -1.97
C ASP A 678 -28.17 21.26 -0.98
N ASP A 679 -28.75 21.43 0.21
CA ASP A 679 -28.29 22.29 1.30
C ASP A 679 -27.37 21.56 2.32
N GLN A 680 -27.01 20.31 2.04
CA GLN A 680 -26.15 19.48 2.90
C GLN A 680 -24.80 19.21 2.24
N LEU A 681 -23.76 19.08 3.06
CA LEU A 681 -22.44 18.61 2.67
C LEU A 681 -22.18 17.23 3.32
N LEU A 682 -22.09 16.19 2.48
CA LEU A 682 -21.80 14.84 2.93
C LEU A 682 -20.30 14.58 2.97
N VAL A 683 -19.85 13.99 4.07
CA VAL A 683 -18.44 13.84 4.40
C VAL A 683 -18.21 12.45 4.96
N ASN A 684 -17.29 11.71 4.34
CA ASN A 684 -16.80 10.45 4.88
C ASN A 684 -15.51 10.69 5.70
N GLY A 685 -15.24 9.82 6.66
CA GLY A 685 -14.15 9.99 7.62
C GLY A 685 -14.23 8.90 8.69
N THR A 686 -13.87 9.18 9.93
CA THR A 686 -14.05 8.17 11.00
C THR A 686 -15.51 7.71 11.13
N ASN A 687 -16.44 8.65 10.92
CA ASN A 687 -17.87 8.43 10.80
C ASN A 687 -18.35 9.15 9.53
N PHE A 688 -19.45 8.68 8.94
CA PHE A 688 -20.11 9.40 7.85
C PHE A 688 -21.00 10.49 8.43
N ARG A 689 -20.92 11.71 7.91
CA ARG A 689 -21.60 12.88 8.45
C ARG A 689 -22.25 13.71 7.36
N SER A 690 -23.28 14.44 7.76
CA SER A 690 -23.82 15.55 7.00
C SER A 690 -23.68 16.85 7.79
N LEU A 691 -23.28 17.90 7.09
CA LEU A 691 -23.15 19.25 7.61
C LEU A 691 -24.10 20.16 6.83
N GLU A 692 -24.65 21.17 7.51
CA GLU A 692 -25.34 22.27 6.84
C GLU A 692 -24.34 23.02 5.96
N LEU A 693 -24.64 23.14 4.67
CA LEU A 693 -23.71 23.70 3.68
C LEU A 693 -23.31 25.14 4.03
N ALA A 694 -24.26 25.93 4.55
CA ALA A 694 -24.06 27.34 4.86
C ALA A 694 -23.16 27.59 6.08
N THR A 695 -23.25 26.76 7.13
CA THR A 695 -22.62 27.04 8.44
C THR A 695 -21.59 26.01 8.88
N GLY A 696 -21.56 24.83 8.26
CA GLY A 696 -20.74 23.71 8.70
C GLY A 696 -21.27 22.99 9.94
N LYS A 697 -22.44 23.36 10.46
CA LYS A 697 -23.07 22.67 11.61
C LYS A 697 -23.38 21.22 11.23
N VAL A 698 -22.95 20.28 12.07
CA VAL A 698 -23.27 18.86 11.88
C VAL A 698 -24.79 18.66 12.04
N LEU A 699 -25.44 18.16 11.00
CA LEU A 699 -26.87 17.85 10.98
C LEU A 699 -27.13 16.45 11.54
N TRP A 700 -26.36 15.47 11.08
CA TRP A 700 -26.44 14.08 11.53
C TRP A 700 -25.12 13.34 11.34
N GLN A 701 -24.99 12.19 12.02
CA GLN A 701 -23.83 11.31 11.94
C GLN A 701 -24.28 9.85 11.91
N VAL A 702 -23.69 9.08 11.01
CA VAL A 702 -23.76 7.62 11.01
C VAL A 702 -22.46 7.06 11.61
N ASN A 703 -22.59 6.41 12.76
CA ASN A 703 -21.47 5.77 13.44
C ASN A 703 -20.95 4.59 12.62
N CYS A 704 -19.69 4.67 12.20
CA CYS A 704 -18.96 3.61 11.50
C CYS A 704 -18.05 2.84 12.46
N GLY A 705 -17.48 1.71 12.02
CA GLY A 705 -16.52 0.96 12.84
C GLY A 705 -17.13 0.20 14.02
N ARG A 706 -18.42 -0.19 13.93
CA ARG A 706 -19.17 -0.92 14.98
C ARG A 706 -18.63 -2.33 15.32
N GLU A 707 -17.62 -2.82 14.59
CA GLU A 707 -16.87 -4.04 14.87
C GLU A 707 -15.35 -3.75 14.87
N ALA A 708 -14.94 -2.62 15.48
CA ALA A 708 -13.55 -2.17 15.50
C ALA A 708 -12.59 -3.25 16.01
N ASP A 709 -13.04 -4.20 16.84
CA ASP A 709 -12.24 -5.27 17.45
C ASP A 709 -11.57 -6.18 16.42
N ARG A 710 -12.18 -6.34 15.25
CA ARG A 710 -11.57 -7.06 14.10
C ARG A 710 -10.42 -6.28 13.45
N PHE A 711 -10.34 -4.97 13.73
CA PHE A 711 -9.40 -3.98 13.21
C PHE A 711 -8.59 -3.25 14.32
N LEU A 712 -8.76 -3.60 15.61
CA LEU A 712 -8.23 -2.93 16.83
C LEU A 712 -6.70 -3.00 16.99
N ARG A 713 -5.96 -3.17 15.90
CA ARG A 713 -4.53 -3.45 15.89
C ARG A 713 -3.70 -2.30 15.28
N SER A 714 -4.23 -1.10 15.07
CA SER A 714 -3.40 0.11 15.06
C SER A 714 -4.25 1.34 15.36
N ARG A 715 -3.86 2.16 16.34
CA ARG A 715 -4.58 3.39 16.70
C ARG A 715 -4.48 4.51 15.65
N ARG A 716 -3.58 4.41 14.66
CA ARG A 716 -3.55 5.30 13.48
C ARG A 716 -4.22 4.69 12.24
N GLN A 717 -4.56 3.40 12.27
CA GLN A 717 -5.69 2.89 11.50
C GLN A 717 -6.98 3.40 12.17
N ALA A 718 -7.20 4.71 12.15
CA ALA A 718 -8.56 5.19 12.33
C ALA A 718 -9.36 4.48 11.23
N ILE A 719 -10.32 3.65 11.62
CA ILE A 719 -11.35 3.14 10.71
C ILE A 719 -11.89 4.40 10.03
N GLY A 720 -11.48 4.63 8.79
CA GLY A 720 -11.60 5.93 8.15
C GLY A 720 -12.15 5.75 6.76
N GLY A 721 -13.33 6.29 6.53
CA GLY A 721 -13.94 6.40 5.22
C GLY A 721 -13.10 7.30 4.32
N SER A 722 -12.25 6.68 3.50
CA SER A 722 -11.49 7.31 2.40
C SER A 722 -12.25 7.28 1.07
N SER A 723 -13.35 6.52 1.03
CA SER A 723 -14.25 6.40 -0.10
C SER A 723 -15.09 7.67 -0.25
N THR A 724 -14.94 8.35 -1.39
CA THR A 724 -15.76 9.52 -1.74
C THR A 724 -17.20 9.06 -1.95
N PRO A 725 -18.19 9.64 -1.25
CA PRO A 725 -19.59 9.22 -1.37
C PRO A 725 -20.19 9.51 -2.76
N LEU A 726 -21.37 8.95 -2.99
CA LEU A 726 -22.17 9.09 -4.21
C LEU A 726 -23.63 9.32 -3.82
N ILE A 727 -24.37 10.16 -4.56
CA ILE A 727 -25.83 10.24 -4.45
C ILE A 727 -26.45 9.57 -5.69
N ALA A 728 -27.44 8.70 -5.50
CA ALA A 728 -28.21 8.12 -6.59
C ALA A 728 -29.68 7.99 -6.18
N GLY A 729 -30.55 8.76 -6.84
CA GLY A 729 -31.95 8.90 -6.43
C GLY A 729 -32.05 9.57 -5.05
N ASP A 730 -32.81 8.94 -4.15
CA ASP A 730 -33.08 9.45 -2.80
C ASP A 730 -32.05 9.04 -1.75
N HIS A 731 -30.97 8.37 -2.15
CA HIS A 731 -29.99 7.80 -1.22
C HIS A 731 -28.56 8.26 -1.50
N ALA A 732 -27.79 8.41 -0.43
CA ALA A 732 -26.34 8.52 -0.49
C ALA A 732 -25.68 7.18 -0.16
N PHE A 733 -24.72 6.79 -1.00
CA PHE A 733 -23.94 5.56 -0.89
C PHE A 733 -22.49 5.86 -0.52
N PHE A 734 -21.93 5.09 0.41
CA PHE A 734 -20.53 5.21 0.79
C PHE A 734 -19.94 3.87 1.24
N GLY A 735 -18.68 3.65 0.86
CA GLY A 735 -17.86 2.55 1.36
C GLY A 735 -17.09 2.95 2.62
N HIS A 736 -16.71 1.96 3.42
CA HIS A 736 -15.93 2.19 4.64
C HIS A 736 -14.89 1.11 4.92
N ASP A 737 -13.88 1.46 5.71
CA ASP A 737 -12.84 0.54 6.18
C ASP A 737 -13.37 -0.61 7.06
N ASP A 738 -14.60 -0.51 7.57
CA ASP A 738 -15.26 -1.58 8.33
C ASP A 738 -15.90 -2.66 7.42
N THR A 739 -15.55 -2.64 6.13
CA THR A 739 -15.98 -3.58 5.07
C THR A 739 -17.42 -3.40 4.59
N SER A 740 -18.09 -2.32 5.01
CA SER A 740 -19.47 -2.05 4.63
C SER A 740 -19.60 -1.05 3.48
N ILE A 741 -20.50 -1.36 2.55
CA ILE A 741 -21.17 -0.39 1.68
C ILE A 741 -22.53 -0.11 2.31
N ARG A 742 -22.89 1.17 2.45
CA ARG A 742 -24.13 1.61 3.10
C ARG A 742 -24.90 2.58 2.23
N ALA A 743 -26.22 2.58 2.38
CA ALA A 743 -27.13 3.58 1.83
C ALA A 743 -27.82 4.32 2.97
N VAL A 744 -27.85 5.64 2.92
CA VAL A 744 -28.55 6.49 3.88
C VAL A 744 -29.48 7.46 3.17
N ASP A 745 -30.58 7.81 3.83
CA ASP A 745 -31.42 8.92 3.39
C ASP A 745 -30.82 10.28 3.79
N ARG A 746 -31.52 11.35 3.42
CA ARG A 746 -31.12 12.73 3.70
C ARG A 746 -31.20 13.12 5.19
N GLN A 747 -31.85 12.31 6.01
CA GLN A 747 -31.92 12.45 7.47
C GLN A 747 -30.81 11.64 8.17
N GLY A 748 -29.99 10.91 7.42
CA GLY A 748 -28.90 10.08 7.94
C GLY A 748 -29.38 8.73 8.49
N GLN A 749 -30.62 8.31 8.20
CA GLN A 749 -31.08 6.98 8.60
C GLN A 749 -30.47 5.93 7.67
N LEU A 750 -29.99 4.85 8.26
CA LEU A 750 -29.41 3.72 7.52
C LEU A 750 -30.53 2.93 6.85
N GLN A 751 -30.62 3.01 5.52
CA GLN A 751 -31.65 2.35 4.73
C GLN A 751 -31.19 0.96 4.25
N TRP A 752 -29.89 0.77 4.04
CA TRP A 752 -29.32 -0.51 3.63
C TRP A 752 -27.83 -0.61 3.98
N GLU A 753 -27.37 -1.84 4.25
CA GLU A 753 -25.97 -2.14 4.52
C GLU A 753 -25.59 -3.53 4.00
N TYR A 754 -24.42 -3.63 3.36
CA TYR A 754 -23.84 -4.91 2.95
C TYR A 754 -22.36 -4.97 3.32
N ARG A 755 -21.92 -6.11 3.88
CA ARG A 755 -20.52 -6.33 4.32
C ARG A 755 -19.78 -7.27 3.37
N ILE A 756 -18.86 -6.72 2.59
CA ILE A 756 -18.08 -7.46 1.58
C ILE A 756 -16.76 -8.05 2.13
N GLY A 757 -16.51 -7.93 3.43
CA GLY A 757 -15.44 -8.66 4.12
C GLY A 757 -14.02 -8.09 3.98
N THR A 758 -13.76 -7.16 3.07
CA THR A 758 -12.52 -6.38 3.01
C THR A 758 -12.80 -4.87 2.98
N PRO A 759 -11.84 -4.01 3.40
CA PRO A 759 -12.04 -2.56 3.41
C PRO A 759 -12.47 -2.00 2.05
N ILE A 760 -13.25 -0.92 2.06
CA ILE A 760 -13.62 -0.18 0.84
C ILE A 760 -12.99 1.21 0.91
N LYS A 761 -11.94 1.40 0.10
CA LYS A 761 -11.19 2.67 0.00
C LYS A 761 -11.47 3.42 -1.30
N ALA A 762 -11.77 2.68 -2.36
CA ALA A 762 -12.23 3.23 -3.63
C ALA A 762 -13.63 3.86 -3.47
N ALA A 763 -13.90 4.91 -4.25
CA ALA A 763 -15.20 5.57 -4.28
C ALA A 763 -16.23 4.72 -5.06
N PRO A 764 -17.45 4.49 -4.55
CA PRO A 764 -18.52 3.83 -5.30
C PRO A 764 -18.95 4.68 -6.50
N THR A 765 -19.25 4.05 -7.64
CA THR A 765 -19.85 4.72 -8.81
C THR A 765 -21.19 4.11 -9.16
N ALA A 766 -21.92 4.71 -10.11
CA ALA A 766 -23.19 4.21 -10.59
C ALA A 766 -23.33 4.36 -12.10
N CYS A 767 -24.20 3.53 -12.67
CA CYS A 767 -24.69 3.60 -14.04
C CYS A 767 -26.16 3.15 -13.97
N GLY A 768 -27.07 4.08 -14.18
CA GLY A 768 -28.51 3.90 -14.07
C GLY A 768 -28.94 3.40 -12.70
N ASN A 769 -29.49 2.19 -12.66
CA ASN A 769 -29.95 1.54 -11.43
C ASN A 769 -28.90 0.58 -10.83
N LEU A 770 -27.63 0.71 -11.21
CA LEU A 770 -26.54 -0.14 -10.73
C LEU A 770 -25.56 0.65 -9.87
N ILE A 771 -25.09 0.05 -8.78
CA ILE A 771 -24.02 0.58 -7.94
C ILE A 771 -22.79 -0.31 -8.04
N PHE A 772 -21.62 0.29 -8.25
CA PHE A 772 -20.34 -0.41 -8.37
C PHE A 772 -19.38 -0.05 -7.24
N VAL A 773 -18.71 -1.05 -6.70
CA VAL A 773 -17.74 -0.89 -5.61
C VAL A 773 -16.51 -1.75 -5.86
N HIS A 774 -15.32 -1.16 -5.80
CA HIS A 774 -14.05 -1.89 -5.90
C HIS A 774 -13.47 -2.11 -4.50
N ASP A 775 -13.37 -3.36 -4.08
CA ASP A 775 -12.89 -3.72 -2.74
C ASP A 775 -11.37 -3.85 -2.67
N PHE A 776 -10.84 -3.82 -1.44
CA PHE A 776 -9.42 -3.96 -1.18
C PHE A 776 -8.82 -5.29 -1.69
N ALA A 777 -9.63 -6.35 -1.77
CA ALA A 777 -9.22 -7.65 -2.29
C ALA A 777 -9.08 -7.70 -3.82
N GLY A 778 -9.52 -6.67 -4.55
CA GLY A 778 -9.47 -6.61 -6.01
C GLY A 778 -10.76 -7.02 -6.71
N ASN A 779 -11.85 -7.23 -5.97
CA ASN A 779 -13.16 -7.54 -6.53
C ASN A 779 -13.93 -6.25 -6.84
N LEU A 780 -14.41 -6.14 -8.08
CA LEU A 780 -15.42 -5.17 -8.47
C LEU A 780 -16.80 -5.82 -8.30
N TRP A 781 -17.60 -5.22 -7.44
CA TRP A 781 -18.96 -5.62 -7.11
C TRP A 781 -19.95 -4.76 -7.89
N CYS A 782 -20.98 -5.38 -8.47
CA CYS A 782 -22.14 -4.69 -9.00
C CYS A 782 -23.37 -5.10 -8.19
N PHE A 783 -24.14 -4.11 -7.74
CA PHE A 783 -25.38 -4.27 -7.01
C PHE A 783 -26.55 -3.75 -7.82
N ALA A 784 -27.65 -4.50 -7.81
CA ALA A 784 -28.93 -4.09 -8.37
C ALA A 784 -30.01 -4.16 -7.29
N GLY A 785 -31.04 -3.34 -7.45
CA GLY A 785 -32.19 -3.31 -6.57
C GLY A 785 -33.19 -4.43 -6.83
N SER A 786 -34.14 -4.61 -5.92
CA SER A 786 -35.38 -5.35 -6.22
C SER A 786 -36.27 -4.60 -7.22
N GLN A 787 -37.08 -5.31 -8.00
CA GLN A 787 -38.09 -4.70 -8.89
C GLN A 787 -39.13 -3.88 -8.11
#